data_AF-A0A1F4PES6-F1
#
_entry.id   AF-A0A1F4PES6-F1
#
_cell.length_a   1.000
_cell.length_b   1.000
_cell.length_c   1.000
_cell.angle_alpha   90.00
_cell.angle_beta   90.00
_cell.angle_gamma   90.00
#
_symmetry.space_group_name_H-M   'P 1'
#
loop_
_entity.id
_entity.type
_entity.pdbx_description
1 polymer ?
#
loop_
_entity_poly.entity_id
_entity_poly.type
_entity_poly.pdbx_seq_one_letter_code
_entity_poly.pdbx_strand_id
1 'polypeptide(L)'
;MLASLAIAGCGGGGSGTVAVTTPVTGTAVNTAITTASASLVNDTASNPTASFTVLQDAGVPAVTINSPPKVNFAVFSDGAVKTGLALSNVRFAIAKLVPGTSGSPDQWVSYISTNKAGATIAGTPPVVASALQATTDGQMSLEEVAAAALVGQLTYNPDGYYTYAFKTDIADVTKTSGVTYEPALTHRIAIQLSYQNAAGVTVNVNPYFDFTIVDGKSVPVVASQTRKMTDVASCNSCHEKLALHGGGRVDTQYCVMCHNPGTVDPESGNNLNLATMVHSIHAGRRIKAATGDDYTIWGYRDTKHDYAEVGFPQDLRNCTKCHSASNSATPQGDNWKTAVSKESCLTCHTAKAGGVWETTHKTYASSVVGAGAAAIDMTNAQCVACHKVGSNISSEVVHWNQNEENAAKYKMNIESASYDSVTRNVTVKYFLSDPTNSNAAYDLTTGCVSAASCASTTLFGNLRFYVAYQNMVGQSTTVTEFSAYNNGGSSANVFAYKGVNDGTNHYTVDVPIPADTATAVAAGTARVVSIGQIKEPQLALKSLDPRPAVVPAALVNVVAQHTFKDVALTGAVQARRVIVSNDKCNACHGALGTTSGSNTLANAFHSGARNTVEACVICHDANRSSTTVRTNGLRLNESYQFKNMIHGIHGNTKRTYPFTHGNKVVGAFGKNGLLLADGVTPMTAGTENYAAEVAWPGVGINCNACHVNNSYKNDLGPLGAAVISTSLSKTAGVFSSTLIDEFAATGACVGATGTVLANTLACTSIDMSKLPVISPKAASCTSCHDSSVAIGHVTSFGGSAFGNMTQGAVAGLTGSTALPRETCDDCHASGGFKGVDIVHGQQ
;
A
#
# COMPACT_ATOMS: atom_id res chain seq x y z
N MET A 1 -15.91 -43.94 22.82
CA MET A 1 -16.19 -42.91 23.86
C MET A 1 -16.03 -41.55 23.18
N LEU A 2 -16.97 -40.92 22.46
CA LEU A 2 -18.44 -40.87 22.41
C LEU A 2 -19.11 -40.27 23.65
N ALA A 3 -19.27 -38.93 23.63
CA ALA A 3 -20.44 -38.17 24.07
C ALA A 3 -20.29 -36.74 23.47
N SER A 4 -20.93 -36.36 22.36
CA SER A 4 -22.36 -36.12 22.12
C SER A 4 -22.90 -34.94 22.92
N LEU A 5 -22.92 -33.74 22.31
CA LEU A 5 -23.73 -32.61 22.75
C LEU A 5 -24.95 -32.53 21.81
N ALA A 6 -26.14 -32.75 22.39
CA ALA A 6 -27.41 -32.76 21.67
C ALA A 6 -28.00 -31.34 21.53
N ILE A 7 -28.64 -31.12 20.38
CA ILE A 7 -29.49 -29.97 20.05
C ILE A 7 -30.96 -30.32 20.31
N ALA A 8 -31.76 -29.30 20.65
CA ALA A 8 -33.22 -29.10 20.49
C ALA A 8 -33.93 -28.83 21.84
N GLY A 9 -34.82 -27.84 21.98
CA GLY A 9 -35.51 -27.07 20.96
C GLY A 9 -36.38 -25.93 21.51
N CYS A 10 -37.24 -25.47 20.61
CA CYS A 10 -38.03 -24.23 20.56
C CYS A 10 -39.22 -24.13 21.55
N GLY A 11 -39.61 -22.89 21.86
CA GLY A 11 -40.87 -22.48 22.52
C GLY A 11 -40.57 -21.44 23.61
N GLY A 12 -41.13 -20.23 23.68
CA GLY A 12 -42.24 -19.57 23.01
C GLY A 12 -42.73 -18.47 23.98
N GLY A 13 -42.85 -17.23 23.49
CA GLY A 13 -43.67 -16.12 24.03
C GLY A 13 -43.68 -15.83 25.53
N GLY A 14 -42.96 -14.78 25.95
CA GLY A 14 -43.18 -14.12 27.24
C GLY A 14 -42.65 -12.69 27.20
N SER A 15 -43.54 -11.71 27.10
CA SER A 15 -43.24 -10.30 27.32
C SER A 15 -42.69 -10.11 28.73
N GLY A 16 -41.37 -9.94 28.82
CA GLY A 16 -40.63 -9.71 30.06
C GLY A 16 -39.72 -8.51 29.87
N THR A 17 -40.01 -7.46 30.62
CA THR A 17 -39.22 -6.25 30.82
C THR A 17 -37.70 -6.50 30.79
N VAL A 18 -36.99 -5.68 30.01
CA VAL A 18 -35.53 -5.54 30.06
C VAL A 18 -35.12 -5.33 31.51
N ALA A 19 -34.34 -6.27 32.05
CA ALA A 19 -33.68 -6.08 33.33
C ALA A 19 -32.67 -4.94 33.19
N VAL A 20 -33.05 -3.76 33.68
CA VAL A 20 -32.12 -2.70 34.03
C VAL A 20 -31.23 -3.27 35.12
N THR A 21 -29.95 -3.51 34.80
CA THR A 21 -28.95 -3.75 35.83
C THR A 21 -28.88 -2.50 36.69
N THR A 22 -29.17 -2.68 37.98
CA THR A 22 -29.02 -1.65 39.00
C THR A 22 -27.56 -1.15 39.04
N PRO A 23 -27.31 0.15 39.28
CA PRO A 23 -25.95 0.67 39.40
C PRO A 23 -25.25 -0.03 40.58
N VAL A 24 -24.05 -0.52 40.34
CA VAL A 24 -23.15 -0.94 41.42
C VAL A 24 -22.92 0.27 42.32
N THR A 25 -23.22 0.12 43.60
CA THR A 25 -22.95 1.11 44.64
C THR A 25 -21.44 1.36 44.72
N GLY A 26 -21.01 2.52 44.19
CA GLY A 26 -19.93 3.36 44.69
C GLY A 26 -18.55 2.74 44.90
N THR A 27 -17.92 2.20 43.86
CA THR A 27 -16.45 2.19 43.83
C THR A 27 -15.99 3.65 43.77
N ALA A 28 -15.14 4.09 44.71
CA ALA A 28 -14.56 5.43 44.64
C ALA A 28 -13.88 5.64 43.28
N VAL A 29 -14.07 6.80 42.65
CA VAL A 29 -13.55 7.14 41.30
C VAL A 29 -12.07 6.78 41.17
N ASN A 30 -11.27 7.09 42.20
CA ASN A 30 -9.86 6.72 42.29
C ASN A 30 -9.61 5.20 42.15
N THR A 31 -10.36 4.37 42.86
CA THR A 31 -10.23 2.91 42.80
C THR A 31 -10.58 2.38 41.41
N ALA A 32 -11.60 2.93 40.75
CA ALA A 32 -11.97 2.54 39.39
C ALA A 32 -10.87 2.89 38.38
N ILE A 33 -10.33 4.11 38.43
CA ILE A 33 -9.23 4.57 37.56
C ILE A 33 -7.96 3.76 37.81
N THR A 34 -7.60 3.53 39.08
CA THR A 34 -6.42 2.74 39.44
C THR A 34 -6.52 1.32 38.92
N THR A 35 -7.68 0.67 39.10
CA THR A 35 -7.94 -0.68 38.57
C THR A 35 -7.87 -0.70 37.04
N ALA A 36 -8.47 0.29 36.37
CA ALA A 36 -8.44 0.41 34.93
C ALA A 36 -7.01 0.60 34.40
N SER A 37 -6.18 1.38 35.09
CA SER A 37 -4.80 1.67 34.69
C SER A 37 -3.90 0.45 34.67
N ALA A 38 -4.16 -0.53 35.55
CA ALA A 38 -3.40 -1.79 35.60
C ALA A 38 -3.70 -2.72 34.41
N SER A 39 -4.80 -2.48 33.67
CA SER A 39 -5.16 -3.27 32.49
C SER A 39 -4.52 -2.70 31.24
N LEU A 40 -3.70 -3.52 30.55
CA LEU A 40 -3.07 -3.14 29.27
C LEU A 40 -4.09 -2.86 28.16
N VAL A 41 -5.33 -3.39 28.27
CA VAL A 41 -6.41 -3.10 27.31
C VAL A 41 -6.85 -1.63 27.37
N ASN A 42 -6.59 -0.95 28.47
CA ASN A 42 -6.90 0.47 28.65
C ASN A 42 -5.70 1.38 28.34
N ASP A 43 -4.54 0.83 27.95
CA ASP A 43 -3.37 1.66 27.63
C ASP A 43 -3.72 2.64 26.52
N THR A 44 -3.58 3.93 26.81
CA THR A 44 -4.07 5.02 25.95
C THR A 44 -3.40 5.00 24.57
N ALA A 45 -2.19 4.47 24.44
CA ALA A 45 -1.50 4.36 23.15
C ALA A 45 -2.22 3.40 22.18
N SER A 46 -2.88 2.37 22.72
CA SER A 46 -3.59 1.35 21.95
C SER A 46 -5.12 1.50 21.99
N ASN A 47 -5.65 2.07 23.07
CA ASN A 47 -7.07 2.27 23.31
C ASN A 47 -7.35 3.74 23.69
N PRO A 48 -7.36 4.66 22.71
CA PRO A 48 -7.49 6.08 22.94
C PRO A 48 -8.81 6.47 23.63
N THR A 49 -9.89 5.70 23.45
CA THR A 49 -11.22 5.99 24.02
C THR A 49 -11.32 5.66 25.51
N ALA A 50 -10.47 4.76 26.02
CA ALA A 50 -10.40 4.43 27.45
C ALA A 50 -10.16 5.66 28.34
N SER A 51 -9.50 6.68 27.78
CA SER A 51 -9.27 7.98 28.43
C SER A 51 -10.55 8.65 28.95
N PHE A 52 -11.70 8.35 28.33
CA PHE A 52 -13.00 8.93 28.66
C PHE A 52 -13.97 7.90 29.22
N THR A 53 -14.06 6.72 28.61
CA THR A 53 -15.08 5.71 28.98
C THR A 53 -14.93 5.26 30.43
N VAL A 54 -13.69 5.06 30.90
CA VAL A 54 -13.42 4.69 32.30
C VAL A 54 -13.97 5.72 33.29
N LEU A 55 -13.86 7.01 32.98
CA LEU A 55 -14.39 8.08 33.84
C LEU A 55 -15.91 8.12 33.82
N GLN A 56 -16.49 8.00 32.63
CA GLN A 56 -17.93 8.01 32.46
C GLN A 56 -18.59 6.84 33.20
N ASP A 57 -17.99 5.65 33.12
CA ASP A 57 -18.44 4.44 33.83
C ASP A 57 -18.28 4.57 35.35
N ALA A 58 -17.28 5.33 35.81
CA ALA A 58 -17.07 5.68 37.22
C ALA A 58 -17.98 6.83 37.71
N GLY A 59 -18.89 7.34 36.86
CA GLY A 59 -19.84 8.39 37.22
C GLY A 59 -19.31 9.82 37.11
N VAL A 60 -18.13 10.02 36.53
CA VAL A 60 -17.57 11.35 36.23
C VAL A 60 -17.89 11.69 34.77
N PRO A 61 -18.72 12.71 34.49
CA PRO A 61 -19.00 13.11 33.10
C PRO A 61 -17.69 13.49 32.39
N ALA A 62 -17.43 12.87 31.24
CA ALA A 62 -16.27 13.18 30.42
C ALA A 62 -16.30 14.63 29.91
N VAL A 63 -17.49 15.19 29.65
CA VAL A 63 -17.67 16.59 29.28
C VAL A 63 -18.81 17.21 30.08
N THR A 64 -18.62 18.44 30.55
CA THR A 64 -19.69 19.27 31.09
C THR A 64 -19.74 20.60 30.34
N ILE A 65 -20.92 21.03 29.93
CA ILE A 65 -21.14 22.30 29.23
C ILE A 65 -21.99 23.20 30.12
N ASN A 66 -21.29 24.07 30.87
CA ASN A 66 -21.85 25.11 31.72
C ASN A 66 -21.29 26.49 31.35
N SER A 67 -20.95 26.69 30.07
CA SER A 67 -20.42 27.94 29.49
C SER A 67 -19.23 28.58 30.24
N PRO A 68 -17.98 28.22 29.91
CA PRO A 68 -17.51 27.34 28.82
C PRO A 68 -17.45 25.84 29.18
N PRO A 69 -17.20 24.94 28.21
CA PRO A 69 -17.02 23.51 28.45
C PRO A 69 -15.84 23.17 29.38
N LYS A 70 -15.98 22.06 30.13
CA LYS A 70 -14.88 21.37 30.82
C LYS A 70 -14.83 19.90 30.40
N VAL A 71 -13.63 19.36 30.27
CA VAL A 71 -13.38 17.99 29.81
C VAL A 71 -12.57 17.23 30.84
N ASN A 72 -13.07 16.10 31.29
CA ASN A 72 -12.39 15.18 32.21
C ASN A 72 -11.83 13.99 31.41
N PHE A 73 -10.55 13.68 31.61
CA PHE A 73 -9.90 12.55 30.94
C PHE A 73 -8.78 11.95 31.82
N ALA A 74 -8.62 10.62 31.74
CA ALA A 74 -7.48 9.92 32.31
C ALA A 74 -6.51 9.53 31.19
N VAL A 75 -5.24 9.31 31.54
CA VAL A 75 -4.25 8.76 30.62
C VAL A 75 -3.60 7.56 31.29
N PHE A 76 -3.56 6.44 30.59
CA PHE A 76 -3.02 5.18 31.05
C PHE A 76 -1.82 4.80 30.19
N SER A 77 -0.71 4.45 30.83
CA SER A 77 0.54 4.09 30.16
C SER A 77 1.25 3.07 31.02
N ASP A 78 1.70 1.98 30.42
CA ASP A 78 2.59 1.00 31.05
C ASP A 78 2.02 0.43 32.37
N GLY A 79 0.70 0.21 32.43
CA GLY A 79 0.03 -0.34 33.61
C GLY A 79 -0.20 0.65 34.76
N ALA A 80 -0.07 1.96 34.51
CA ALA A 80 -0.26 3.01 35.51
C ALA A 80 -0.99 4.24 34.95
N VAL A 81 -1.49 5.08 35.86
CA VAL A 81 -2.01 6.41 35.51
C VAL A 81 -0.85 7.33 35.16
N LYS A 82 -0.88 7.95 33.99
CA LYS A 82 0.11 8.92 33.55
C LYS A 82 -0.11 10.27 34.22
N THR A 83 0.77 10.61 35.15
CA THR A 83 0.80 11.90 35.85
C THR A 83 1.78 12.88 35.17
N GLY A 84 1.77 14.15 35.61
CA GLY A 84 2.74 15.15 35.20
C GLY A 84 2.56 15.71 33.79
N LEU A 85 1.36 15.62 33.20
CA LEU A 85 1.07 16.30 31.93
C LEU A 85 1.01 17.81 32.13
N ALA A 86 1.68 18.55 31.25
CA ALA A 86 1.59 19.99 31.15
C ALA A 86 0.56 20.40 30.08
N LEU A 87 0.12 21.66 30.12
CA LEU A 87 -0.77 22.23 29.09
C LEU A 87 -0.17 22.11 27.67
N SER A 88 1.16 22.12 27.54
CA SER A 88 1.83 21.93 26.26
C SER A 88 1.61 20.54 25.65
N ASN A 89 1.33 19.51 26.47
CA ASN A 89 1.14 18.13 26.03
C ASN A 89 -0.22 17.86 25.38
N VAL A 90 -1.18 18.79 25.50
CA VAL A 90 -2.56 18.59 25.08
C VAL A 90 -3.07 19.74 24.21
N ARG A 91 -3.89 19.43 23.20
CA ARG A 91 -4.74 20.39 22.48
C ARG A 91 -6.12 19.76 22.28
N PHE A 92 -7.18 20.53 22.44
CA PHE A 92 -8.54 20.02 22.37
C PHE A 92 -9.29 20.59 21.17
N ALA A 93 -10.08 19.75 20.50
CA ALA A 93 -10.99 20.13 19.45
C ALA A 93 -12.39 19.60 19.75
N ILE A 94 -13.43 20.40 19.48
CA ILE A 94 -14.83 20.03 19.72
C ILE A 94 -15.69 20.41 18.50
N ALA A 95 -16.54 19.48 18.09
CA ALA A 95 -17.42 19.61 16.93
C ALA A 95 -18.77 18.96 17.21
N LYS A 96 -19.80 19.37 16.46
CA LYS A 96 -21.09 18.67 16.40
C LYS A 96 -21.25 17.92 15.09
N LEU A 97 -21.99 16.82 15.12
CA LEU A 97 -22.43 16.08 13.95
C LEU A 97 -23.77 16.65 13.50
N VAL A 98 -23.74 17.35 12.37
CA VAL A 98 -24.95 17.91 11.75
C VAL A 98 -25.54 16.84 10.83
N PRO A 99 -26.80 16.42 11.03
CA PRO A 99 -27.46 15.46 10.15
C PRO A 99 -27.52 15.97 8.70
N GLY A 100 -27.34 15.04 7.76
CA GLY A 100 -27.50 15.33 6.34
C GLY A 100 -28.94 15.67 5.99
N THR A 101 -29.14 16.65 5.10
CA THR A 101 -30.46 17.03 4.57
C THR A 101 -30.44 17.04 3.04
N SER A 102 -31.60 16.82 2.42
CA SER A 102 -31.75 16.88 0.95
C SER A 102 -30.73 16.03 0.18
N GLY A 103 -30.50 14.80 0.65
CA GLY A 103 -29.57 13.84 0.05
C GLY A 103 -28.09 14.08 0.38
N SER A 104 -27.75 15.18 1.05
CA SER A 104 -26.37 15.40 1.52
C SER A 104 -26.06 14.47 2.71
N PRO A 105 -24.81 14.02 2.86
CA PRO A 105 -24.38 13.27 4.04
C PRO A 105 -24.38 14.15 5.30
N ASP A 106 -24.44 13.50 6.46
CA ASP A 106 -24.07 14.09 7.74
C ASP A 106 -22.61 14.57 7.74
N GLN A 107 -22.33 15.62 8.52
CA GLN A 107 -21.02 16.27 8.54
C GLN A 107 -20.62 16.73 9.93
N TRP A 108 -19.33 16.57 10.26
CA TRP A 108 -18.74 17.22 11.42
C TRP A 108 -18.58 18.72 11.15
N VAL A 109 -18.97 19.53 12.12
CA VAL A 109 -18.82 20.99 12.10
C VAL A 109 -18.14 21.42 13.39
N SER A 110 -16.89 21.87 13.27
CA SER A 110 -16.11 22.41 14.39
C SER A 110 -16.75 23.68 14.94
N TYR A 111 -16.75 23.82 16.27
CA TYR A 111 -17.10 25.07 16.94
C TYR A 111 -15.97 26.10 16.90
N ILE A 112 -14.73 25.65 16.70
CA ILE A 112 -13.54 26.47 16.84
C ILE A 112 -12.88 26.59 15.47
N SER A 113 -12.89 27.80 14.94
CA SER A 113 -12.32 28.12 13.63
C SER A 113 -11.63 29.49 13.67
N THR A 114 -10.73 29.70 12.72
CA THR A 114 -10.05 30.98 12.49
C THR A 114 -10.04 31.30 11.00
N ASN A 115 -9.99 32.58 10.64
CA ASN A 115 -9.78 33.00 9.26
C ASN A 115 -8.27 33.01 8.97
N LYS A 116 -7.82 32.08 8.14
CA LYS A 116 -6.46 32.08 7.61
C LYS A 116 -6.41 33.05 6.44
N ALA A 117 -5.61 34.11 6.58
CA ALA A 117 -5.26 34.97 5.45
C ALA A 117 -4.38 34.20 4.48
N GLY A 118 -4.65 34.32 3.19
CA GLY A 118 -3.82 33.75 2.14
C GLY A 118 -2.47 34.47 2.04
N ALA A 119 -1.40 33.70 1.85
CA ALA A 119 -0.04 34.20 1.70
C ALA A 119 0.43 34.13 0.24
N THR A 120 1.20 35.12 -0.18
CA THR A 120 1.94 35.06 -1.45
C THR A 120 3.18 34.20 -1.25
N ILE A 121 3.28 33.08 -1.97
CA ILE A 121 4.37 32.11 -1.82
C ILE A 121 5.14 32.02 -3.13
N ALA A 122 6.46 32.25 -3.07
CA ALA A 122 7.34 32.25 -4.24
C ALA A 122 6.85 33.16 -5.40
N GLY A 123 6.19 34.28 -5.06
CA GLY A 123 5.64 35.23 -6.03
C GLY A 123 4.26 34.86 -6.58
N THR A 124 3.68 33.72 -6.20
CA THR A 124 2.32 33.32 -6.56
C THR A 124 1.34 33.80 -5.48
N PRO A 125 0.35 34.67 -5.82
CA PRO A 125 -0.67 35.09 -4.86
C PRO A 125 -1.62 33.94 -4.52
N PRO A 126 -2.29 33.99 -3.36
CA PRO A 126 -3.27 32.98 -2.99
C PRO A 126 -4.50 33.04 -3.91
N VAL A 127 -5.14 31.89 -4.14
CA VAL A 127 -6.37 31.80 -4.94
C VAL A 127 -7.53 32.56 -4.28
N VAL A 128 -7.63 32.51 -2.95
CA VAL A 128 -8.55 33.35 -2.17
C VAL A 128 -7.81 34.13 -1.09
N ALA A 129 -8.23 35.37 -0.85
CA ALA A 129 -7.54 36.27 0.09
C ALA A 129 -7.60 35.79 1.55
N SER A 130 -8.65 35.06 1.93
CA SER A 130 -8.80 34.45 3.25
C SER A 130 -9.78 33.29 3.17
N ALA A 131 -9.59 32.29 4.02
CA ALA A 131 -10.49 31.15 4.15
C ALA A 131 -10.65 30.74 5.62
N LEU A 132 -11.82 30.19 5.95
CA LEU A 132 -12.07 29.64 7.28
C LEU A 132 -11.28 28.33 7.45
N GLN A 133 -10.64 28.16 8.60
CA GLN A 133 -9.99 26.91 8.99
C GLN A 133 -10.36 26.53 10.42
N ALA A 134 -10.92 25.33 10.57
CA ALA A 134 -11.16 24.76 11.88
C ALA A 134 -9.84 24.49 12.62
N THR A 135 -9.82 24.73 13.92
CA THR A 135 -8.63 24.67 14.77
C THR A 135 -8.96 24.16 16.18
N THR A 136 -7.98 24.14 17.07
CA THR A 136 -8.12 23.72 18.47
C THR A 136 -8.41 24.90 19.39
N ASP A 137 -8.90 24.63 20.59
CA ASP A 137 -9.11 25.65 21.62
C ASP A 137 -7.80 26.39 21.98
N GLY A 138 -7.96 27.68 22.29
CA GLY A 138 -6.84 28.57 22.60
C GLY A 138 -6.29 28.37 24.01
N GLN A 139 -5.02 28.72 24.21
CA GLN A 139 -4.45 28.81 25.55
C GLN A 139 -5.01 30.04 26.27
N MET A 140 -5.38 29.87 27.54
CA MET A 140 -5.76 30.97 28.42
C MET A 140 -4.50 31.71 28.93
N SER A 141 -4.57 33.03 28.99
CA SER A 141 -3.61 33.83 29.76
C SER A 141 -3.81 33.59 31.26
N LEU A 142 -2.82 33.97 32.08
CA LEU A 142 -2.94 33.91 33.54
C LEU A 142 -4.13 34.74 34.06
N GLU A 143 -4.42 35.86 33.40
CA GLU A 143 -5.57 36.72 33.74
C GLU A 143 -6.90 36.04 33.41
N GLU A 144 -7.00 35.35 32.27
CA GLU A 144 -8.19 34.61 31.88
C GLU A 144 -8.45 33.42 32.83
N VAL A 145 -7.39 32.71 33.25
CA VAL A 145 -7.47 31.64 34.26
C VAL A 145 -7.98 32.19 35.60
N ALA A 146 -7.42 33.30 36.06
CA ALA A 146 -7.82 33.93 37.32
C ALA A 146 -9.27 34.46 37.26
N ALA A 147 -9.66 35.11 36.15
CA ALA A 147 -11.02 35.62 35.94
C ALA A 147 -12.07 34.49 35.90
N ALA A 148 -11.70 33.31 35.39
CA ALA A 148 -12.54 32.12 35.41
C ALA A 148 -12.51 31.36 36.75
N ALA A 149 -11.79 31.88 37.76
CA ALA A 149 -11.57 31.24 39.07
C ALA A 149 -11.05 29.79 38.96
N LEU A 150 -10.17 29.54 37.98
CA LEU A 150 -9.57 28.24 37.74
C LEU A 150 -8.19 28.16 38.40
N VAL A 151 -7.81 26.98 38.90
CA VAL A 151 -6.43 26.72 39.35
C VAL A 151 -5.46 26.71 38.16
N GLY A 152 -5.94 26.25 37.01
CA GLY A 152 -5.24 26.27 35.74
C GLY A 152 -6.16 25.78 34.62
N GLN A 153 -5.79 26.06 33.38
CA GLN A 153 -6.55 25.56 32.22
C GLN A 153 -6.54 24.02 32.14
N LEU A 154 -5.44 23.38 32.57
CA LEU A 154 -5.33 21.94 32.78
C LEU A 154 -5.00 21.69 34.26
N THR A 155 -5.83 20.92 34.95
CA THR A 155 -5.66 20.59 36.36
C THR A 155 -5.66 19.08 36.56
N TYR A 156 -4.73 18.54 37.35
CA TYR A 156 -4.73 17.14 37.75
C TYR A 156 -5.50 16.97 39.06
N ASN A 157 -6.45 16.04 39.09
CA ASN A 157 -7.30 15.77 40.25
C ASN A 157 -6.73 14.60 41.07
N PRO A 158 -6.85 14.64 42.42
CA PRO A 158 -6.35 13.57 43.31
C PRO A 158 -6.90 12.17 43.01
N ASP A 159 -8.06 12.09 42.37
CA ASP A 159 -8.68 10.82 41.97
C ASP A 159 -8.03 10.16 40.75
N GLY A 160 -7.02 10.79 40.12
CA GLY A 160 -6.25 10.14 39.04
C GLY A 160 -6.62 10.55 37.62
N TYR A 161 -7.27 11.69 37.43
CA TYR A 161 -7.66 12.21 36.10
C TYR A 161 -7.40 13.70 35.98
N TYR A 162 -7.41 14.21 34.75
CA TYR A 162 -7.24 15.63 34.45
C TYR A 162 -8.57 16.29 34.09
N THR A 163 -8.71 17.57 34.43
CA THR A 163 -9.77 18.45 33.93
C THR A 163 -9.14 19.54 33.08
N TYR A 164 -9.62 19.69 31.84
CA TYR A 164 -9.32 20.80 30.95
C TYR A 164 -10.51 21.76 30.87
N ALA A 165 -10.27 23.06 31.04
CA ALA A 165 -11.27 24.11 30.88
C ALA A 165 -11.09 24.83 29.54
N PHE A 166 -12.17 24.91 28.76
CA PHE A 166 -12.14 25.58 27.46
C PHE A 166 -12.09 27.09 27.62
N LYS A 167 -11.27 27.74 26.79
CA LYS A 167 -11.31 29.19 26.58
C LYS A 167 -12.54 29.58 25.75
N THR A 168 -12.82 28.80 24.72
CA THR A 168 -13.96 29.02 23.83
C THR A 168 -15.25 28.55 24.49
N ASP A 169 -16.19 29.47 24.72
CA ASP A 169 -17.54 29.11 25.13
C ASP A 169 -18.36 28.74 23.89
N ILE A 170 -18.57 27.44 23.69
CA ILE A 170 -19.28 26.96 22.50
C ILE A 170 -20.77 27.27 22.51
N ALA A 171 -21.35 27.62 23.67
CA ALA A 171 -22.74 28.03 23.75
C ALA A 171 -22.96 29.50 23.30
N ASP A 172 -21.88 30.28 23.21
CA ASP A 172 -21.90 31.64 22.70
C ASP A 172 -21.56 31.66 21.20
N VAL A 173 -22.58 31.82 20.36
CA VAL A 173 -22.45 31.79 18.89
C VAL A 173 -21.47 32.84 18.34
N THR A 174 -21.24 33.92 19.09
CA THR A 174 -20.29 34.97 18.69
C THR A 174 -18.83 34.51 18.83
N LYS A 175 -18.59 33.48 19.63
CA LYS A 175 -17.27 32.86 19.84
C LYS A 175 -17.04 31.62 18.98
N THR A 176 -18.02 31.19 18.19
CA THR A 176 -17.97 29.95 17.39
C THR A 176 -18.05 30.19 15.88
N SER A 177 -17.68 31.39 15.43
CA SER A 177 -17.79 31.78 14.01
C SER A 177 -19.19 31.55 13.42
N GLY A 178 -20.25 31.73 14.23
CA GLY A 178 -21.63 31.54 13.80
C GLY A 178 -22.20 30.13 13.98
N VAL A 179 -21.42 29.18 14.52
CA VAL A 179 -21.87 27.80 14.73
C VAL A 179 -22.71 27.69 16.00
N THR A 180 -24.02 27.53 15.86
CA THR A 180 -24.95 27.37 16.99
C THR A 180 -24.71 26.08 17.77
N TYR A 181 -24.74 26.16 19.11
CA TYR A 181 -24.74 24.99 19.98
C TYR A 181 -26.12 24.34 20.07
N GLU A 182 -26.18 23.02 19.84
CA GLU A 182 -27.41 22.23 19.81
C GLU A 182 -27.21 20.96 20.64
N PRO A 183 -27.58 20.94 21.93
CA PRO A 183 -27.20 19.88 22.90
C PRO A 183 -27.74 18.48 22.56
N ALA A 184 -28.79 18.41 21.75
CA ALA A 184 -29.42 17.16 21.33
C ALA A 184 -28.68 16.47 20.17
N LEU A 185 -27.81 17.19 19.44
CA LEU A 185 -26.97 16.58 18.42
C LEU A 185 -25.78 15.86 19.06
N THR A 186 -25.23 14.88 18.34
CA THR A 186 -23.98 14.24 18.76
C THR A 186 -22.84 15.25 18.67
N HIS A 187 -22.01 15.31 19.69
CA HIS A 187 -20.74 16.03 19.77
C HIS A 187 -19.59 15.05 19.78
N ARG A 188 -18.43 15.50 19.33
CA ARG A 188 -17.14 14.84 19.54
C ARG A 188 -16.18 15.77 20.24
N ILE A 189 -15.53 15.28 21.29
CA ILE A 189 -14.31 15.87 21.85
C ILE A 189 -13.13 15.02 21.41
N ALA A 190 -12.03 15.66 21.02
CA ALA A 190 -10.79 14.96 20.71
C ALA A 190 -9.56 15.71 21.25
N ILE A 191 -8.53 14.96 21.64
CA ILE A 191 -7.29 15.47 22.23
C ILE A 191 -6.14 15.15 21.30
N GLN A 192 -5.32 16.12 20.92
CA GLN A 192 -3.96 15.84 20.46
C GLN A 192 -3.07 15.71 21.70
N LEU A 193 -2.71 14.47 22.05
CA LEU A 193 -1.98 14.13 23.26
C LEU A 193 -0.56 13.64 22.92
N SER A 194 0.43 14.17 23.64
CA SER A 194 1.82 13.73 23.57
C SER A 194 2.43 13.55 24.96
N TYR A 195 2.99 12.38 25.25
CA TYR A 195 3.65 12.08 26.54
C TYR A 195 4.79 11.08 26.37
N GLN A 196 5.67 10.96 27.37
CA GLN A 196 6.69 9.90 27.40
C GLN A 196 6.18 8.68 28.17
N ASN A 197 6.32 7.49 27.59
CA ASN A 197 6.08 6.23 28.29
C ASN A 197 7.22 5.91 29.27
N ALA A 198 7.13 4.79 30.00
CA ALA A 198 8.14 4.37 30.98
C ALA A 198 9.54 4.15 30.36
N ALA A 199 9.61 3.85 29.05
CA ALA A 199 10.86 3.70 28.30
C ALA A 199 11.43 5.03 27.79
N GLY A 200 10.82 6.17 28.09
CA GLY A 200 11.24 7.49 27.62
C GLY A 200 10.88 7.78 26.15
N VAL A 201 10.08 6.92 25.51
CA VAL A 201 9.64 7.08 24.13
C VAL A 201 8.45 8.03 24.09
N THR A 202 8.49 9.00 23.18
CA THR A 202 7.36 9.91 22.93
C THR A 202 6.21 9.14 22.27
N VAL A 203 5.09 9.06 22.96
CA VAL A 203 3.81 8.56 22.47
C VAL A 203 2.98 9.74 21.98
N ASN A 204 2.61 9.71 20.71
CA ASN A 204 1.60 10.61 20.13
C ASN A 204 0.34 9.80 19.89
N VAL A 205 -0.79 10.28 20.41
CA VAL A 205 -2.09 9.61 20.32
C VAL A 205 -3.22 10.62 20.33
N ASN A 206 -4.38 10.27 19.75
CA ASN A 206 -5.53 11.16 19.73
C ASN A 206 -6.79 10.57 20.40
N PRO A 207 -6.91 10.62 21.74
CA PRO A 207 -8.14 10.29 22.46
C PRO A 207 -9.34 11.04 21.91
N TYR A 208 -10.47 10.36 21.75
CA TYR A 208 -11.74 10.99 21.39
C TYR A 208 -12.93 10.36 22.12
N PHE A 209 -14.04 11.10 22.20
CA PHE A 209 -15.28 10.64 22.80
C PHE A 209 -16.48 11.32 22.16
N ASP A 210 -17.51 10.52 21.85
CA ASP A 210 -18.75 10.98 21.22
C ASP A 210 -19.90 10.95 22.23
N PHE A 211 -20.65 12.04 22.31
CA PHE A 211 -21.66 12.24 23.35
C PHE A 211 -22.78 13.16 22.89
N THR A 212 -23.93 13.06 23.52
CA THR A 212 -24.94 14.14 23.58
C THR A 212 -24.87 14.81 24.94
N ILE A 213 -25.62 15.90 25.13
CA ILE A 213 -25.67 16.63 26.39
C ILE A 213 -27.07 16.56 27.00
N VAL A 214 -27.13 16.10 28.26
CA VAL A 214 -28.33 16.10 29.09
C VAL A 214 -27.98 16.78 30.42
N ASP A 215 -28.75 17.79 30.82
CA ASP A 215 -28.52 18.58 32.05
C ASP A 215 -27.07 19.10 32.19
N GLY A 216 -26.50 19.56 31.07
CA GLY A 216 -25.14 20.08 31.01
C GLY A 216 -24.03 19.03 31.11
N LYS A 217 -24.35 17.72 31.08
CA LYS A 217 -23.40 16.61 31.22
C LYS A 217 -23.40 15.70 29.99
N SER A 218 -22.24 15.13 29.68
CA SER A 218 -22.09 14.17 28.59
C SER A 218 -22.79 12.84 28.87
N VAL A 219 -23.51 12.37 27.86
CA VAL A 219 -24.07 11.02 27.77
C VAL A 219 -23.48 10.35 26.54
N PRO A 220 -22.80 9.19 26.64
CA PRO A 220 -22.26 8.48 25.49
C PRO A 220 -23.34 8.19 24.45
N VAL A 221 -23.01 8.38 23.18
CA VAL A 221 -23.88 7.95 22.09
C VAL A 221 -23.61 6.50 21.72
N VAL A 222 -24.60 5.83 21.13
CA VAL A 222 -24.40 4.49 20.57
C VAL A 222 -23.75 4.55 19.18
N ALA A 223 -23.21 3.42 18.73
CA ALA A 223 -22.51 3.31 17.45
C ALA A 223 -23.30 3.84 16.24
N SER A 224 -24.64 3.76 16.23
CA SER A 224 -25.48 4.26 15.12
C SER A 224 -25.64 5.78 15.08
N GLN A 225 -25.24 6.49 16.13
CA GLN A 225 -25.38 7.94 16.28
C GLN A 225 -24.05 8.70 16.06
N THR A 226 -22.98 7.98 15.72
CA THR A 226 -21.68 8.56 15.35
C THR A 226 -21.45 8.52 13.83
N ARG A 227 -20.34 9.12 13.40
CA ARG A 227 -19.83 9.12 12.02
C ARG A 227 -18.40 8.58 12.01
N LYS A 228 -18.23 7.28 12.25
CA LYS A 228 -16.94 6.57 12.14
C LYS A 228 -16.90 5.74 10.86
N MET A 229 -16.47 6.42 9.79
CA MET A 229 -16.41 5.90 8.42
C MET A 229 -15.17 5.05 8.12
N THR A 230 -14.05 5.37 8.78
CA THR A 230 -12.74 4.74 8.55
C THR A 230 -12.01 4.58 9.88
N ASP A 231 -11.13 3.58 9.95
CA ASP A 231 -10.24 3.36 11.09
C ASP A 231 -8.80 3.57 10.63
N VAL A 232 -7.96 4.15 11.49
CA VAL A 232 -6.57 4.44 11.11
C VAL A 232 -5.77 3.17 10.83
N ALA A 233 -6.16 2.02 11.39
CA ALA A 233 -5.54 0.74 11.06
C ALA A 233 -5.65 0.42 9.55
N SER A 234 -6.77 0.77 8.90
CA SER A 234 -6.92 0.62 7.46
C SER A 234 -5.92 1.49 6.68
N CYS A 235 -5.67 2.72 7.13
CA CYS A 235 -4.68 3.62 6.54
C CYS A 235 -3.24 3.10 6.74
N ASN A 236 -2.93 2.66 7.96
CA ASN A 236 -1.61 2.20 8.37
C ASN A 236 -1.19 0.88 7.71
N SER A 237 -2.13 0.16 7.09
CA SER A 237 -1.77 -0.98 6.22
C SER A 237 -0.88 -0.57 5.03
N CYS A 238 -0.90 0.71 4.63
CA CYS A 238 0.05 1.28 3.65
C CYS A 238 0.99 2.31 4.28
N HIS A 239 0.50 3.12 5.23
CA HIS A 239 1.26 4.25 5.81
C HIS A 239 2.17 3.87 6.98
N GLU A 240 2.11 2.61 7.46
CA GLU A 240 2.74 2.10 8.68
C GLU A 240 2.23 2.80 9.95
N LYS A 241 2.50 4.10 10.06
CA LYS A 241 1.95 5.01 11.06
C LYS A 241 1.73 6.38 10.44
N LEU A 242 0.47 6.70 10.17
CA LEU A 242 0.07 8.03 9.72
C LEU A 242 0.35 9.06 10.83
N ALA A 243 1.17 10.06 10.53
CA ALA A 243 1.54 11.10 11.48
C ALA A 243 1.71 12.45 10.74
N LEU A 244 0.74 13.35 10.91
CA LEU A 244 0.66 14.60 10.17
C LEU A 244 0.86 15.82 11.10
N HIS A 245 1.12 16.98 10.48
CA HIS A 245 1.27 18.29 11.15
C HIS A 245 2.32 18.29 12.28
N GLY A 246 3.52 17.80 11.99
CA GLY A 246 4.60 17.66 12.98
C GLY A 246 4.52 16.37 13.80
N GLY A 247 3.63 15.43 13.42
CA GLY A 247 3.62 14.05 13.91
C GLY A 247 2.66 13.76 15.07
N GLY A 248 1.95 14.78 15.57
CA GLY A 248 1.01 14.63 16.70
C GLY A 248 -0.42 14.26 16.30
N ARG A 249 -0.76 14.29 15.01
CA ARG A 249 -2.10 13.98 14.49
C ARG A 249 -2.04 12.65 13.76
N VAL A 250 -2.59 11.62 14.41
CA VAL A 250 -2.36 10.21 14.09
C VAL A 250 -3.66 9.40 14.00
N ASP A 251 -4.83 10.01 14.19
CA ASP A 251 -6.11 9.31 14.12
C ASP A 251 -7.11 10.08 13.24
N THR A 252 -7.80 9.37 12.35
CA THR A 252 -8.84 9.95 11.48
C THR A 252 -9.97 10.59 12.28
N GLN A 253 -10.26 10.09 13.50
CA GLN A 253 -11.28 10.65 14.38
C GLN A 253 -10.88 12.02 14.93
N TYR A 254 -9.58 12.34 14.99
CA TYR A 254 -9.08 13.68 15.27
C TYR A 254 -9.03 14.54 13.98
N CYS A 255 -8.64 13.95 12.84
CA CYS A 255 -8.58 14.68 11.57
C CYS A 255 -9.92 15.32 11.20
N VAL A 256 -11.03 14.59 11.37
CA VAL A 256 -12.39 15.11 11.11
C VAL A 256 -12.83 16.25 12.03
N MET A 257 -12.05 16.60 13.05
CA MET A 257 -12.34 17.77 13.89
C MET A 257 -11.93 19.08 13.23
N CYS A 258 -11.03 19.02 12.24
CA CYS A 258 -10.57 20.20 11.50
C CYS A 258 -10.87 20.10 10.00
N HIS A 259 -10.79 18.90 9.43
CA HIS A 259 -11.04 18.66 8.00
C HIS A 259 -12.54 18.55 7.71
N ASN A 260 -13.26 19.67 7.89
CA ASN A 260 -14.71 19.80 7.68
C ASN A 260 -15.04 20.44 6.32
N PRO A 261 -16.29 20.29 5.80
CA PRO A 261 -16.72 20.89 4.52
C PRO A 261 -16.48 22.39 4.35
N GLY A 262 -16.49 23.17 5.44
CA GLY A 262 -16.22 24.61 5.41
C GLY A 262 -14.74 25.01 5.44
N THR A 263 -13.81 24.05 5.51
CA THR A 263 -12.37 24.32 5.64
C THR A 263 -11.71 24.34 4.27
N VAL A 264 -10.99 25.42 3.95
CA VAL A 264 -10.34 25.62 2.64
C VAL A 264 -8.88 26.03 2.82
N ASP A 265 -8.02 25.57 1.92
CA ASP A 265 -6.66 26.09 1.74
C ASP A 265 -6.71 27.37 0.89
N PRO A 266 -6.40 28.56 1.45
CA PRO A 266 -6.54 29.80 0.70
C PRO A 266 -5.56 29.92 -0.47
N GLU A 267 -4.39 29.27 -0.39
CA GLU A 267 -3.38 29.32 -1.44
C GLU A 267 -3.82 28.58 -2.69
N SER A 268 -4.36 27.36 -2.54
CA SER A 268 -4.83 26.55 -3.67
C SER A 268 -6.32 26.74 -4.00
N GLY A 269 -7.11 27.23 -3.05
CA GLY A 269 -8.57 27.21 -3.12
C GLY A 269 -9.19 25.83 -2.90
N ASN A 270 -8.39 24.78 -2.65
CA ASN A 270 -8.89 23.42 -2.48
C ASN A 270 -9.61 23.25 -1.14
N ASN A 271 -10.72 22.51 -1.19
CA ASN A 271 -11.47 22.13 0.00
C ASN A 271 -10.70 21.07 0.79
N LEU A 272 -10.57 21.28 2.10
CA LEU A 272 -9.84 20.43 3.03
C LEU A 272 -10.75 19.47 3.81
N ASN A 273 -12.02 19.34 3.46
CA ASN A 273 -12.89 18.28 3.96
C ASN A 273 -12.20 16.92 3.84
N LEU A 274 -12.26 16.10 4.89
CA LEU A 274 -11.45 14.87 4.94
C LEU A 274 -11.73 13.95 3.76
N ALA A 275 -13.00 13.76 3.38
CA ALA A 275 -13.37 12.92 2.24
C ALA A 275 -12.83 13.48 0.92
N THR A 276 -12.95 14.80 0.72
CA THR A 276 -12.47 15.47 -0.50
C THR A 276 -10.95 15.40 -0.61
N MET A 277 -10.25 15.79 0.46
CA MET A 277 -8.80 15.81 0.52
C MET A 277 -8.20 14.41 0.33
N VAL A 278 -8.66 13.43 1.12
CA VAL A 278 -8.07 12.09 1.10
C VAL A 278 -8.29 11.41 -0.25
N HIS A 279 -9.49 11.50 -0.84
CA HIS A 279 -9.69 10.93 -2.17
C HIS A 279 -8.83 11.63 -3.22
N SER A 280 -8.77 12.97 -3.22
CA SER A 280 -7.98 13.72 -4.19
C SER A 280 -6.47 13.45 -4.10
N ILE A 281 -5.94 13.28 -2.88
CA ILE A 281 -4.54 12.84 -2.68
C ILE A 281 -4.30 11.49 -3.36
N HIS A 282 -5.12 10.47 -3.06
CA HIS A 282 -4.91 9.12 -3.60
C HIS A 282 -5.27 9.02 -5.09
N ALA A 283 -6.13 9.90 -5.60
CA ALA A 283 -6.46 10.02 -7.01
C ALA A 283 -5.51 10.94 -7.79
N GLY A 284 -4.47 11.51 -7.18
CA GLY A 284 -3.67 12.61 -7.73
C GLY A 284 -3.27 12.44 -9.20
N ARG A 285 -2.62 11.32 -9.56
CA ARG A 285 -2.25 11.03 -10.95
C ARG A 285 -3.45 10.88 -11.90
N ARG A 286 -4.56 10.33 -11.42
CA ARG A 286 -5.82 10.23 -12.19
C ARG A 286 -6.40 11.61 -12.46
N ILE A 287 -6.38 12.50 -11.48
CA ILE A 287 -6.82 13.90 -11.63
C ILE A 287 -5.93 14.59 -12.66
N LYS A 288 -4.61 14.48 -12.53
CA LYS A 288 -3.64 15.03 -13.49
C LYS A 288 -3.90 14.56 -14.92
N ALA A 289 -4.16 13.26 -15.11
CA ALA A 289 -4.47 12.70 -16.41
C ALA A 289 -5.83 13.20 -16.97
N ALA A 290 -6.84 13.37 -16.13
CA ALA A 290 -8.16 13.82 -16.54
C ALA A 290 -8.23 15.32 -16.84
N THR A 291 -7.60 16.14 -16.00
CA THR A 291 -7.75 17.61 -16.04
C THR A 291 -6.53 18.32 -16.60
N GLY A 292 -5.32 17.80 -16.37
CA GLY A 292 -4.06 18.49 -16.59
C GLY A 292 -3.58 19.25 -15.36
N ASP A 293 -4.38 19.31 -14.29
CA ASP A 293 -4.09 20.08 -13.09
C ASP A 293 -3.40 19.23 -12.02
N ASP A 294 -2.54 19.87 -11.24
CA ASP A 294 -1.87 19.27 -10.08
C ASP A 294 -2.73 19.49 -8.84
N TYR A 295 -3.15 18.40 -8.17
CA TYR A 295 -3.81 18.54 -6.87
C TYR A 295 -2.76 18.94 -5.83
N THR A 296 -2.84 20.19 -5.37
CA THR A 296 -1.86 20.79 -4.45
C THR A 296 -2.55 21.35 -3.21
N ILE A 297 -1.92 21.20 -2.05
CA ILE A 297 -2.32 21.87 -0.80
C ILE A 297 -1.10 22.55 -0.17
N TRP A 298 -1.28 23.76 0.35
CA TRP A 298 -0.30 24.40 1.23
C TRP A 298 -0.59 24.02 2.68
N GLY A 299 0.23 23.10 3.18
CA GLY A 299 0.02 22.44 4.46
C GLY A 299 0.71 23.14 5.63
N TYR A 300 1.28 22.33 6.52
CA TYR A 300 1.95 22.81 7.73
C TYR A 300 3.07 23.81 7.38
N ARG A 301 3.03 25.01 8.00
CA ARG A 301 3.97 26.12 7.75
C ARG A 301 4.04 26.57 6.28
N ASP A 302 2.89 26.58 5.61
CA ASP A 302 2.75 27.03 4.21
C ASP A 302 3.67 26.27 3.24
N THR A 303 3.93 24.99 3.54
CA THR A 303 4.70 24.11 2.67
C THR A 303 3.82 23.59 1.55
N LYS A 304 4.23 23.78 0.29
CA LYS A 304 3.55 23.20 -0.88
C LYS A 304 3.65 21.67 -0.84
N HIS A 305 2.51 20.99 -0.88
CA HIS A 305 2.41 19.56 -1.10
C HIS A 305 1.71 19.31 -2.43
N ASP A 306 2.46 18.76 -3.38
CA ASP A 306 1.96 18.39 -4.70
C ASP A 306 1.68 16.89 -4.75
N TYR A 307 0.47 16.51 -5.14
CA TYR A 307 0.02 15.12 -5.18
C TYR A 307 -0.15 14.60 -6.62
N ALA A 308 0.24 15.36 -7.65
CA ALA A 308 0.05 14.96 -9.05
C ALA A 308 0.72 13.63 -9.40
N GLU A 309 1.81 13.28 -8.72
CA GLU A 309 2.57 12.03 -8.93
C GLU A 309 2.07 10.87 -8.07
N VAL A 310 1.08 11.08 -7.18
CA VAL A 310 0.57 10.01 -6.33
C VAL A 310 -0.15 8.95 -7.17
N GLY A 311 0.52 7.81 -7.30
CA GLY A 311 0.01 6.56 -7.85
C GLY A 311 -0.52 5.65 -6.74
N PHE A 312 -1.84 5.43 -6.67
CA PHE A 312 -2.40 4.47 -5.73
C PHE A 312 -1.93 3.04 -6.11
N PRO A 313 -1.43 2.23 -5.16
CA PRO A 313 -0.84 0.92 -5.48
C PRO A 313 -1.87 -0.17 -5.82
N GLN A 314 -3.16 0.15 -5.76
CA GLN A 314 -4.29 -0.72 -6.10
C GLN A 314 -5.21 -0.06 -7.14
N ASP A 315 -6.24 -0.77 -7.58
CA ASP A 315 -7.34 -0.14 -8.30
C ASP A 315 -8.07 0.85 -7.37
N LEU A 316 -8.25 2.11 -7.81
CA LEU A 316 -8.96 3.14 -7.03
C LEU A 316 -10.42 2.77 -6.73
N ARG A 317 -10.98 1.79 -7.45
CA ARG A 317 -12.32 1.25 -7.19
C ARG A 317 -12.37 0.31 -5.97
N ASN A 318 -11.22 -0.09 -5.41
CA ASN A 318 -11.19 -0.90 -4.20
C ASN A 318 -11.53 -0.08 -2.94
N CYS A 319 -12.81 0.30 -2.83
CA CYS A 319 -13.32 1.12 -1.73
C CYS A 319 -13.08 0.44 -0.37
N THR A 320 -13.15 -0.89 -0.32
CA THR A 320 -13.04 -1.67 0.93
C THR A 320 -11.66 -1.65 1.55
N LYS A 321 -10.65 -1.17 0.82
CA LYS A 321 -9.33 -0.87 1.38
C LYS A 321 -9.40 0.13 2.55
N CYS A 322 -10.30 1.11 2.45
CA CYS A 322 -10.52 2.12 3.48
C CYS A 322 -11.89 2.00 4.17
N HIS A 323 -12.91 1.52 3.45
CA HIS A 323 -14.31 1.58 3.85
C HIS A 323 -14.93 0.19 4.03
N SER A 324 -15.20 -0.21 5.27
CA SER A 324 -15.91 -1.47 5.51
C SER A 324 -16.76 -1.44 6.76
N ALA A 325 -18.08 -1.65 6.61
CA ALA A 325 -18.94 -1.89 7.77
C ALA A 325 -18.76 -3.30 8.38
N SER A 326 -18.06 -4.22 7.71
CA SER A 326 -17.71 -5.52 8.31
C SER A 326 -16.66 -5.38 9.41
N ASN A 327 -15.89 -4.29 9.39
CA ASN A 327 -15.06 -3.90 10.51
C ASN A 327 -15.94 -3.23 11.57
N SER A 328 -16.09 -3.88 12.73
CA SER A 328 -16.88 -3.36 13.84
C SER A 328 -16.36 -2.03 14.39
N ALA A 329 -15.10 -1.68 14.12
CA ALA A 329 -14.54 -0.38 14.47
C ALA A 329 -15.08 0.76 13.58
N THR A 330 -15.70 0.46 12.43
CA THR A 330 -16.24 1.44 11.48
C THR A 330 -17.69 1.11 11.12
N PRO A 331 -18.64 1.29 12.06
CA PRO A 331 -20.04 0.94 11.84
C PRO A 331 -20.70 1.70 10.69
N GLN A 332 -20.20 2.90 10.34
CA GLN A 332 -20.64 3.67 9.18
C GLN A 332 -19.78 3.39 7.93
N GLY A 333 -18.91 2.39 7.96
CA GLY A 333 -17.93 2.12 6.90
C GLY A 333 -18.54 1.97 5.51
N ASP A 334 -19.81 1.57 5.42
CA ASP A 334 -20.54 1.38 4.17
C ASP A 334 -21.34 2.61 3.71
N ASN A 335 -21.29 3.78 4.37
CA ASN A 335 -22.05 4.96 3.90
C ASN A 335 -21.57 5.44 2.51
N TRP A 336 -20.41 5.02 2.01
CA TRP A 336 -20.03 5.28 0.62
C TRP A 336 -21.03 4.71 -0.39
N LYS A 337 -21.78 3.65 0.00
CA LYS A 337 -22.82 3.02 -0.81
C LYS A 337 -24.13 3.81 -0.82
N THR A 338 -24.47 4.46 0.30
CA THR A 338 -25.81 5.01 0.56
C THR A 338 -25.85 6.53 0.61
N ALA A 339 -24.74 7.20 0.95
CA ALA A 339 -24.63 8.65 1.13
C ALA A 339 -23.83 9.31 0.00
N VAL A 340 -24.31 9.11 -1.24
CA VAL A 340 -23.70 9.66 -2.45
C VAL A 340 -23.75 11.19 -2.43
N SER A 341 -22.62 11.84 -2.76
CA SER A 341 -22.49 13.29 -2.76
C SER A 341 -21.55 13.79 -3.84
N LYS A 342 -21.85 14.94 -4.44
CA LYS A 342 -20.98 15.60 -5.43
C LYS A 342 -19.58 15.83 -4.88
N GLU A 343 -19.51 16.26 -3.63
CA GLU A 343 -18.27 16.61 -2.92
C GLU A 343 -17.32 15.40 -2.79
N SER A 344 -17.85 14.19 -2.76
CA SER A 344 -17.07 12.95 -2.67
C SER A 344 -16.82 12.32 -4.03
N CYS A 345 -17.78 12.38 -4.96
CA CYS A 345 -17.66 11.72 -6.27
C CYS A 345 -16.72 12.48 -7.21
N LEU A 346 -16.75 13.82 -7.18
CA LEU A 346 -15.98 14.67 -8.11
C LEU A 346 -14.48 14.71 -7.81
N THR A 347 -14.03 14.12 -6.70
CA THR A 347 -12.61 13.94 -6.37
C THR A 347 -11.92 12.95 -7.33
N CYS A 348 -12.68 12.02 -7.92
CA CYS A 348 -12.19 11.02 -8.87
C CYS A 348 -12.87 11.15 -10.25
N HIS A 349 -14.11 11.63 -10.29
CA HIS A 349 -14.90 11.87 -11.50
C HIS A 349 -14.94 13.38 -11.82
N THR A 350 -13.78 13.95 -12.08
CA THR A 350 -13.57 15.39 -12.22
C THR A 350 -14.60 16.06 -13.15
N ALA A 351 -15.16 17.19 -12.71
CA ALA A 351 -16.19 17.94 -13.44
C ALA A 351 -15.63 18.81 -14.60
N LYS A 352 -14.53 18.40 -15.23
CA LYS A 352 -13.91 19.14 -16.34
C LYS A 352 -14.90 19.32 -17.48
N ALA A 353 -15.02 20.54 -17.99
CA ALA A 353 -15.86 20.86 -19.15
C ALA A 353 -15.48 19.98 -20.35
N GLY A 354 -16.48 19.37 -21.00
CA GLY A 354 -16.27 18.43 -22.12
C GLY A 354 -15.68 17.07 -21.70
N GLY A 355 -15.44 16.85 -20.40
CA GLY A 355 -15.03 15.55 -19.87
C GLY A 355 -16.20 14.56 -19.81
N VAL A 356 -15.86 13.27 -19.65
CA VAL A 356 -16.84 12.17 -19.64
C VAL A 356 -17.96 12.39 -18.61
N TRP A 357 -17.61 12.86 -17.41
CA TRP A 357 -18.60 13.14 -16.37
C TRP A 357 -19.56 14.25 -16.80
N GLU A 358 -19.05 15.41 -17.23
CA GLU A 358 -19.88 16.57 -17.60
C GLU A 358 -20.81 16.22 -18.76
N THR A 359 -20.28 15.61 -19.82
CA THR A 359 -21.08 15.28 -21.01
C THR A 359 -22.17 14.27 -20.71
N THR A 360 -21.90 13.27 -19.86
CA THR A 360 -22.90 12.26 -19.49
C THR A 360 -23.98 12.86 -18.59
N HIS A 361 -23.63 13.76 -17.66
CA HIS A 361 -24.59 14.30 -16.70
C HIS A 361 -25.37 15.50 -17.22
N LYS A 362 -24.83 16.27 -18.17
CA LYS A 362 -25.49 17.47 -18.72
C LYS A 362 -26.86 17.17 -19.32
N THR A 363 -26.99 16.05 -20.03
CA THR A 363 -28.27 15.60 -20.59
C THR A 363 -29.31 15.37 -19.50
N TYR A 364 -28.92 14.80 -18.37
CA TYR A 364 -29.80 14.59 -17.23
C TYR A 364 -30.08 15.88 -16.46
N ALA A 365 -29.08 16.73 -16.26
CA ALA A 365 -29.27 18.04 -15.63
C ALA A 365 -30.34 18.86 -16.37
N SER A 366 -30.33 18.80 -17.71
CA SER A 366 -31.33 19.46 -18.54
C SER A 366 -32.77 18.98 -18.29
N SER A 367 -32.97 17.74 -17.84
CA SER A 367 -34.30 17.18 -17.55
C SER A 367 -34.71 17.29 -16.09
N VAL A 368 -33.76 17.22 -15.13
CA VAL A 368 -34.08 17.19 -13.69
C VAL A 368 -33.90 18.54 -12.99
N VAL A 369 -33.07 19.44 -13.54
CA VAL A 369 -32.84 20.80 -13.01
C VAL A 369 -33.57 21.82 -13.88
N GLY A 370 -33.44 21.72 -15.20
CA GLY A 370 -34.12 22.58 -16.16
C GLY A 370 -33.33 22.76 -17.45
N ALA A 371 -34.00 23.22 -18.52
CA ALA A 371 -33.38 23.39 -19.83
C ALA A 371 -32.12 24.29 -19.76
N GLY A 372 -31.00 23.79 -20.26
CA GLY A 372 -29.72 24.53 -20.27
C GLY A 372 -28.91 24.42 -18.98
N ALA A 373 -29.37 23.70 -17.96
CA ALA A 373 -28.62 23.48 -16.72
C ALA A 373 -27.29 22.77 -16.98
N ALA A 374 -26.25 23.18 -16.24
CA ALA A 374 -24.97 22.50 -16.22
C ALA A 374 -25.06 21.23 -15.36
N ALA A 375 -24.20 20.25 -15.65
CA ALA A 375 -24.12 19.01 -14.86
C ALA A 375 -23.88 19.28 -13.35
N ILE A 376 -23.12 20.33 -13.03
CA ILE A 376 -22.77 20.68 -11.65
C ILE A 376 -23.95 21.25 -10.84
N ASP A 377 -25.00 21.71 -11.53
CA ASP A 377 -26.19 22.31 -10.92
C ASP A 377 -27.10 21.26 -10.25
N MET A 378 -26.89 19.97 -10.55
CA MET A 378 -27.62 18.88 -9.90
C MET A 378 -27.38 18.87 -8.39
N THR A 379 -28.41 18.55 -7.60
CA THR A 379 -28.34 18.45 -6.14
C THR A 379 -27.92 17.05 -5.68
N ASN A 380 -27.44 16.93 -4.45
CA ASN A 380 -27.13 15.61 -3.86
C ASN A 380 -28.38 14.70 -3.79
N ALA A 381 -29.59 15.25 -3.57
CA ALA A 381 -30.84 14.51 -3.67
C ALA A 381 -31.04 13.87 -5.05
N GLN A 382 -30.73 14.59 -6.13
CA GLN A 382 -30.83 14.06 -7.49
C GLN A 382 -29.75 13.00 -7.76
N CYS A 383 -28.53 13.18 -7.22
CA CYS A 383 -27.49 12.16 -7.28
C CYS A 383 -27.94 10.86 -6.59
N VAL A 384 -28.45 10.96 -5.36
CA VAL A 384 -28.95 9.80 -4.59
C VAL A 384 -30.14 9.13 -5.29
N ALA A 385 -31.03 9.88 -5.93
CA ALA A 385 -32.18 9.30 -6.65
C ALA A 385 -31.76 8.31 -7.75
N CYS A 386 -30.65 8.57 -8.44
CA CYS A 386 -30.12 7.71 -9.51
C CYS A 386 -29.08 6.70 -9.01
N HIS A 387 -28.16 7.11 -8.13
CA HIS A 387 -27.04 6.28 -7.65
C HIS A 387 -27.34 5.54 -6.33
N LYS A 388 -28.60 5.41 -5.94
CA LYS A 388 -29.03 4.63 -4.77
C LYS A 388 -28.68 3.14 -4.88
N VAL A 389 -28.49 2.51 -3.74
CA VAL A 389 -28.34 1.05 -3.61
C VAL A 389 -29.46 0.32 -4.35
N GLY A 390 -29.09 -0.73 -5.08
CA GLY A 390 -30.00 -1.51 -5.92
C GLY A 390 -30.26 -0.92 -7.31
N SER A 391 -29.72 0.26 -7.65
CA SER A 391 -29.66 0.70 -9.05
C SER A 391 -28.45 0.07 -9.76
N ASN A 392 -28.53 -0.11 -11.08
CA ASN A 392 -27.44 -0.66 -11.88
C ASN A 392 -26.25 0.30 -12.06
N ILE A 393 -26.33 1.50 -11.47
CA ILE A 393 -25.30 2.53 -11.47
C ILE A 393 -24.94 2.98 -10.04
N SER A 394 -25.39 2.24 -9.03
CA SER A 394 -25.01 2.48 -7.64
C SER A 394 -23.50 2.29 -7.48
N SER A 395 -22.93 2.96 -6.49
CA SER A 395 -21.47 3.00 -6.30
C SER A 395 -20.86 1.61 -6.11
N GLU A 396 -21.53 0.73 -5.36
CA GLU A 396 -21.10 -0.65 -5.11
C GLU A 396 -21.20 -1.53 -6.35
N VAL A 397 -22.09 -1.21 -7.28
CA VAL A 397 -22.23 -1.94 -8.55
C VAL A 397 -21.11 -1.54 -9.52
N VAL A 398 -20.85 -0.25 -9.68
CA VAL A 398 -19.91 0.27 -10.71
C VAL A 398 -18.45 0.27 -10.27
N HIS A 399 -18.18 0.29 -8.96
CA HIS A 399 -16.82 0.16 -8.42
C HIS A 399 -16.45 -1.30 -8.12
N TRP A 400 -17.27 -2.26 -8.53
CA TRP A 400 -16.93 -3.66 -8.47
C TRP A 400 -15.72 -4.00 -9.37
N ASN A 401 -14.83 -4.86 -8.88
CA ASN A 401 -13.64 -5.31 -9.59
C ASN A 401 -13.61 -6.84 -9.73
N GLN A 402 -13.95 -7.33 -10.93
CA GLN A 402 -14.00 -8.76 -11.24
C GLN A 402 -12.69 -9.49 -10.90
N ASN A 403 -11.54 -8.90 -11.22
CA ASN A 403 -10.25 -9.55 -11.00
C ASN A 403 -10.00 -9.78 -9.50
N GLU A 404 -10.20 -8.75 -8.69
CA GLU A 404 -9.92 -8.83 -7.25
C GLU A 404 -10.91 -9.73 -6.51
N GLU A 405 -12.20 -9.66 -6.84
CA GLU A 405 -13.19 -10.53 -6.20
C GLU A 405 -13.02 -12.00 -6.60
N ASN A 406 -12.89 -12.28 -7.90
CA ASN A 406 -12.81 -13.66 -8.37
C ASN A 406 -11.45 -14.31 -8.13
N ALA A 407 -10.40 -13.54 -7.78
CA ALA A 407 -9.10 -14.09 -7.39
C ALA A 407 -9.18 -15.09 -6.22
N ALA A 408 -10.15 -14.91 -5.32
CA ALA A 408 -10.36 -15.82 -4.19
C ALA A 408 -10.79 -17.23 -4.62
N LYS A 409 -11.33 -17.39 -5.83
CA LYS A 409 -11.88 -18.65 -6.37
C LYS A 409 -10.83 -19.59 -6.96
N TYR A 410 -9.58 -19.16 -7.08
CA TYR A 410 -8.57 -19.92 -7.83
C TYR A 410 -7.28 -20.07 -7.05
N LYS A 411 -6.90 -21.32 -6.75
CA LYS A 411 -5.62 -21.66 -6.14
C LYS A 411 -4.97 -22.86 -6.82
N MET A 412 -3.76 -22.66 -7.33
CA MET A 412 -2.91 -23.75 -7.83
C MET A 412 -2.24 -24.45 -6.65
N ASN A 413 -2.37 -25.77 -6.56
CA ASN A 413 -1.77 -26.59 -5.52
C ASN A 413 -0.79 -27.60 -6.14
N ILE A 414 0.47 -27.59 -5.70
CA ILE A 414 1.46 -28.62 -6.05
C ILE A 414 1.49 -29.68 -4.94
N GLU A 415 1.09 -30.89 -5.28
CA GLU A 415 1.08 -32.03 -4.36
C GLU A 415 2.49 -32.64 -4.23
N SER A 416 3.15 -32.89 -5.36
CA SER A 416 4.51 -33.43 -5.41
C SER A 416 5.30 -32.93 -6.62
N ALA A 417 6.62 -32.91 -6.48
CA ALA A 417 7.56 -32.67 -7.57
C ALA A 417 8.79 -33.57 -7.38
N SER A 418 9.21 -34.27 -8.42
CA SER A 418 10.37 -35.18 -8.39
C SER A 418 11.16 -35.11 -9.69
N TYR A 419 12.48 -35.12 -9.59
CA TYR A 419 13.37 -35.16 -10.75
C TYR A 419 13.82 -36.58 -11.06
N ASP A 420 13.72 -36.99 -12.32
CA ASP A 420 14.33 -38.21 -12.83
C ASP A 420 15.52 -37.84 -13.72
N SER A 421 16.73 -38.19 -13.27
CA SER A 421 17.98 -37.94 -13.98
C SER A 421 18.13 -38.75 -15.28
N VAL A 422 17.44 -39.89 -15.41
CA VAL A 422 17.51 -40.75 -16.61
C VAL A 422 16.72 -40.12 -17.75
N THR A 423 15.48 -39.71 -17.48
CA THR A 423 14.63 -39.04 -18.47
C THR A 423 14.86 -37.53 -18.56
N ARG A 424 15.60 -36.95 -17.59
CA ARG A 424 15.79 -35.50 -17.38
C ARG A 424 14.48 -34.72 -17.28
N ASN A 425 13.48 -35.29 -16.63
CA ASN A 425 12.19 -34.64 -16.39
C ASN A 425 11.98 -34.34 -14.91
N VAL A 426 11.37 -33.18 -14.63
CA VAL A 426 10.72 -32.96 -13.33
C VAL A 426 9.24 -33.27 -13.49
N THR A 427 8.78 -34.33 -12.83
CA THR A 427 7.37 -34.74 -12.79
C THR A 427 6.66 -34.00 -11.66
N VAL A 428 5.56 -33.33 -11.96
CA VAL A 428 4.78 -32.51 -11.04
C VAL A 428 3.36 -33.08 -10.94
N LYS A 429 2.89 -33.34 -9.71
CA LYS A 429 1.48 -33.66 -9.42
C LYS A 429 0.78 -32.45 -8.80
N TYR A 430 -0.39 -32.07 -9.30
CA TYR A 430 -1.05 -30.80 -8.96
C TYR A 430 -2.55 -30.80 -9.26
N PHE A 431 -3.24 -29.78 -8.75
CA PHE A 431 -4.62 -29.45 -9.12
C PHE A 431 -4.90 -27.94 -8.92
N LEU A 432 -5.90 -27.42 -9.62
CA LEU A 432 -6.47 -26.10 -9.35
C LEU A 432 -7.72 -26.28 -8.50
N SER A 433 -7.84 -25.55 -7.39
CA SER A 433 -8.98 -25.63 -6.47
C SER A 433 -9.76 -24.33 -6.40
N ASP A 434 -11.02 -24.42 -5.95
CA ASP A 434 -11.84 -23.30 -5.48
C ASP A 434 -11.86 -23.19 -3.94
N PRO A 435 -11.05 -22.30 -3.34
CA PRO A 435 -11.08 -22.08 -1.88
C PRO A 435 -12.44 -21.63 -1.34
N THR A 436 -13.26 -20.98 -2.16
CA THR A 436 -14.60 -20.50 -1.76
C THR A 436 -15.67 -21.59 -1.82
N ASN A 437 -15.34 -22.73 -2.43
CA ASN A 437 -16.24 -23.87 -2.58
C ASN A 437 -15.57 -25.17 -2.11
N SER A 438 -15.21 -25.20 -0.82
CA SER A 438 -14.64 -26.39 -0.15
C SER A 438 -13.42 -26.99 -0.84
N ASN A 439 -12.61 -26.16 -1.52
CA ASN A 439 -11.44 -26.58 -2.32
C ASN A 439 -11.78 -27.56 -3.46
N ALA A 440 -12.99 -27.49 -4.04
CA ALA A 440 -13.36 -28.32 -5.18
C ALA A 440 -12.35 -28.18 -6.33
N ALA A 441 -11.93 -29.30 -6.92
CA ALA A 441 -10.93 -29.33 -7.99
C ALA A 441 -11.56 -29.02 -9.36
N TYR A 442 -10.94 -28.09 -10.09
CA TYR A 442 -11.36 -27.68 -11.43
C TYR A 442 -10.83 -28.62 -12.52
N ASP A 443 -11.67 -28.91 -13.52
CA ASP A 443 -11.22 -29.50 -14.78
C ASP A 443 -10.52 -28.41 -15.61
N LEU A 444 -9.20 -28.53 -15.79
CA LEU A 444 -8.35 -27.60 -16.54
C LEU A 444 -8.65 -27.56 -18.05
N THR A 445 -9.50 -28.46 -18.56
CA THR A 445 -9.99 -28.42 -19.94
C THR A 445 -11.33 -27.70 -20.08
N THR A 446 -11.91 -27.21 -18.98
CA THR A 446 -13.14 -26.41 -19.00
C THR A 446 -12.97 -25.19 -19.91
N GLY A 447 -13.94 -24.99 -20.81
CA GLY A 447 -13.90 -23.93 -21.82
C GLY A 447 -13.08 -24.28 -23.07
N CYS A 448 -12.54 -25.49 -23.15
CA CYS A 448 -11.96 -26.07 -24.37
C CYS A 448 -12.95 -27.10 -24.97
N VAL A 449 -12.87 -27.33 -26.29
CA VAL A 449 -13.58 -28.45 -26.95
C VAL A 449 -12.89 -29.78 -26.62
N SER A 450 -11.56 -29.76 -26.52
CA SER A 450 -10.74 -30.86 -26.03
C SER A 450 -9.45 -30.31 -25.42
N ALA A 451 -8.67 -31.15 -24.72
CA ALA A 451 -7.35 -30.75 -24.22
C ALA A 451 -6.43 -30.20 -25.34
N ALA A 452 -6.55 -30.73 -26.56
CA ALA A 452 -5.78 -30.29 -27.73
C ALA A 452 -6.19 -28.89 -28.23
N SER A 453 -7.42 -28.45 -27.95
CA SER A 453 -7.91 -27.13 -28.34
C SER A 453 -7.66 -26.05 -27.30
N CYS A 454 -7.10 -26.39 -26.13
CA CYS A 454 -6.78 -25.40 -25.11
C CYS A 454 -5.62 -24.49 -25.55
N ALA A 455 -5.75 -23.20 -25.26
CA ALA A 455 -4.80 -22.16 -25.62
C ALA A 455 -4.73 -21.11 -24.51
N SER A 456 -3.77 -20.18 -24.56
CA SER A 456 -3.62 -19.14 -23.53
C SER A 456 -4.82 -18.19 -23.39
N THR A 457 -5.82 -18.30 -24.27
CA THR A 457 -7.08 -17.55 -24.23
C THR A 457 -8.25 -18.35 -23.65
N THR A 458 -8.10 -19.66 -23.40
CA THR A 458 -9.14 -20.46 -22.73
C THR A 458 -9.08 -20.26 -21.22
N LEU A 459 -10.17 -20.59 -20.52
CA LEU A 459 -10.39 -20.27 -19.10
C LEU A 459 -9.18 -20.56 -18.22
N PHE A 460 -8.62 -21.77 -18.31
CA PHE A 460 -7.44 -22.20 -17.55
C PHE A 460 -6.17 -22.33 -18.39
N GLY A 461 -6.24 -22.01 -19.68
CA GLY A 461 -5.19 -22.33 -20.63
C GLY A 461 -3.92 -21.50 -20.51
N ASN A 462 -3.91 -20.46 -19.67
CA ASN A 462 -2.70 -19.67 -19.39
C ASN A 462 -1.95 -20.07 -18.11
N LEU A 463 -2.44 -21.06 -17.37
CA LEU A 463 -1.73 -21.59 -16.20
C LEU A 463 -0.53 -22.44 -16.64
N ARG A 464 0.62 -22.25 -15.97
CA ARG A 464 1.89 -22.91 -16.31
C ARG A 464 2.71 -23.26 -15.07
N PHE A 465 3.61 -24.22 -15.24
CA PHE A 465 4.71 -24.48 -14.32
C PHE A 465 6.03 -24.09 -14.97
N TYR A 466 6.90 -23.46 -14.18
CA TYR A 466 8.31 -23.26 -14.52
C TYR A 466 9.17 -24.07 -13.55
N VAL A 467 10.26 -24.65 -14.07
CA VAL A 467 11.32 -25.25 -13.26
C VAL A 467 12.55 -24.36 -13.35
N ALA A 468 12.82 -23.63 -12.28
CA ALA A 468 13.93 -22.73 -12.18
C ALA A 468 15.05 -23.35 -11.34
N TYR A 469 16.29 -23.23 -11.80
CA TYR A 469 17.47 -23.71 -11.07
C TYR A 469 18.65 -22.79 -11.35
N GLN A 470 19.66 -22.84 -10.49
CA GLN A 470 20.89 -22.13 -10.75
C GLN A 470 21.72 -22.89 -11.79
N ASN A 471 22.29 -22.18 -12.76
CA ASN A 471 22.75 -22.77 -14.01
C ASN A 471 24.20 -22.40 -14.36
N MET A 472 25.10 -22.14 -13.40
CA MET A 472 26.53 -21.89 -13.72
C MET A 472 27.38 -23.13 -13.40
N VAL A 473 28.20 -23.56 -14.36
CA VAL A 473 29.16 -24.67 -14.15
C VAL A 473 30.22 -24.28 -13.11
N GLY A 474 30.54 -25.23 -12.22
CA GLY A 474 31.52 -25.04 -11.15
C GLY A 474 30.98 -24.30 -9.92
N GLN A 475 29.72 -23.87 -9.92
CA GLN A 475 29.10 -23.23 -8.78
C GLN A 475 28.72 -24.24 -7.69
N SER A 476 28.78 -23.80 -6.43
CA SER A 476 28.27 -24.60 -5.30
C SER A 476 26.79 -24.97 -5.49
N THR A 477 26.46 -26.24 -5.28
CA THR A 477 25.09 -26.75 -5.32
C THR A 477 24.22 -26.29 -4.15
N THR A 478 24.81 -25.55 -3.18
CA THR A 478 24.08 -24.94 -2.06
C THR A 478 23.46 -23.58 -2.41
N VAL A 479 23.76 -23.01 -3.58
CA VAL A 479 23.20 -21.73 -4.04
C VAL A 479 21.74 -21.92 -4.46
N THR A 480 20.85 -21.05 -3.98
CA THR A 480 19.38 -21.16 -4.17
C THR A 480 18.77 -19.92 -4.83
N GLU A 481 19.59 -19.15 -5.54
CA GLU A 481 19.22 -18.08 -6.45
C GLU A 481 18.77 -18.69 -7.77
N PHE A 482 17.54 -19.21 -7.79
CA PHE A 482 16.98 -19.86 -8.97
C PHE A 482 16.88 -18.92 -10.17
N SER A 483 17.11 -19.45 -11.37
CA SER A 483 16.81 -18.77 -12.63
C SER A 483 15.94 -19.67 -13.52
N ALA A 484 14.91 -19.07 -14.11
CA ALA A 484 14.08 -19.65 -15.15
C ALA A 484 14.67 -19.41 -16.55
N TYR A 485 15.85 -18.80 -16.66
CA TYR A 485 16.62 -18.67 -17.90
C TYR A 485 17.63 -19.82 -18.02
N ASN A 486 17.13 -21.05 -17.88
CA ASN A 486 17.88 -22.30 -17.94
C ASN A 486 18.72 -22.38 -19.24
N ASN A 487 20.04 -22.37 -19.11
CA ASN A 487 21.01 -22.38 -20.22
C ASN A 487 20.78 -21.23 -21.24
N GLY A 488 20.33 -20.07 -20.75
CA GLY A 488 20.09 -18.88 -21.57
C GLY A 488 18.71 -18.81 -22.25
N GLY A 489 17.78 -19.72 -21.91
CA GLY A 489 16.41 -19.71 -22.41
C GLY A 489 15.39 -20.10 -21.35
N SER A 490 14.12 -19.76 -21.56
CA SER A 490 13.04 -20.05 -20.61
C SER A 490 12.25 -21.32 -20.95
N SER A 491 12.94 -22.37 -21.42
CA SER A 491 12.32 -23.56 -22.02
C SER A 491 11.85 -24.61 -21.02
N ALA A 492 12.32 -24.62 -19.77
CA ALA A 492 11.87 -25.55 -18.73
C ALA A 492 10.52 -25.13 -18.15
N ASN A 493 9.48 -25.14 -18.98
CA ASN A 493 8.11 -24.82 -18.58
C ASN A 493 7.08 -25.68 -19.33
N VAL A 494 5.91 -25.84 -18.72
CA VAL A 494 4.77 -26.55 -19.34
C VAL A 494 3.46 -25.90 -18.95
N PHE A 495 2.47 -25.94 -19.84
CA PHE A 495 1.11 -25.53 -19.51
C PHE A 495 0.40 -26.56 -18.64
N ALA A 496 -0.34 -26.10 -17.65
CA ALA A 496 -1.03 -26.97 -16.69
C ALA A 496 -2.14 -27.82 -17.33
N TYR A 497 -2.78 -27.40 -18.41
CA TYR A 497 -3.79 -28.21 -19.09
C TYR A 497 -3.20 -29.40 -19.90
N LYS A 498 -1.87 -29.46 -20.06
CA LYS A 498 -1.20 -30.57 -20.76
C LYS A 498 -0.91 -31.78 -19.87
N GLY A 499 -1.15 -31.67 -18.56
CA GLY A 499 -1.01 -32.79 -17.65
C GLY A 499 -2.05 -33.88 -17.91
N VAL A 500 -1.73 -35.10 -17.49
CA VAL A 500 -2.64 -36.25 -17.52
C VAL A 500 -3.53 -36.18 -16.28
N ASN A 501 -4.85 -36.05 -16.48
CA ASN A 501 -5.85 -36.11 -15.41
C ASN A 501 -6.03 -37.57 -14.94
N ASP A 502 -6.01 -37.79 -13.63
CA ASP A 502 -6.23 -39.12 -13.03
C ASP A 502 -7.72 -39.53 -12.90
N GLY A 503 -8.63 -38.68 -13.39
CA GLY A 503 -10.08 -38.85 -13.31
C GLY A 503 -10.72 -38.09 -12.14
N THR A 504 -9.91 -37.47 -11.27
CA THR A 504 -10.38 -36.69 -10.11
C THR A 504 -10.06 -35.20 -10.22
N ASN A 505 -9.63 -34.73 -11.41
CA ASN A 505 -9.10 -33.37 -11.65
C ASN A 505 -7.78 -33.09 -10.91
N HIS A 506 -7.05 -34.15 -10.60
CA HIS A 506 -5.65 -34.09 -10.22
C HIS A 506 -4.81 -34.51 -11.43
N TYR A 507 -3.77 -33.74 -11.70
CA TYR A 507 -2.99 -33.82 -12.93
C TYR A 507 -1.54 -34.17 -12.62
N THR A 508 -0.93 -34.94 -13.52
CA THR A 508 0.52 -35.18 -13.53
C THR A 508 1.12 -34.67 -14.83
N VAL A 509 2.19 -33.89 -14.77
CA VAL A 509 2.88 -33.35 -15.96
C VAL A 509 4.40 -33.43 -15.81
N ASP A 510 5.08 -33.76 -16.89
CA ASP A 510 6.53 -33.72 -16.97
C ASP A 510 7.00 -32.37 -17.53
N VAL A 511 8.01 -31.79 -16.87
CA VAL A 511 8.74 -30.62 -17.35
C VAL A 511 10.15 -31.04 -17.78
N PRO A 512 10.47 -31.02 -19.08
CA PRO A 512 11.80 -31.36 -19.55
C PRO A 512 12.86 -30.35 -19.10
N ILE A 513 13.98 -30.86 -18.58
CA ILE A 513 15.14 -30.07 -18.19
C ILE A 513 16.11 -29.98 -19.36
N PRO A 514 16.44 -28.76 -19.85
CA PRO A 514 17.39 -28.58 -20.95
C PRO A 514 18.71 -29.31 -20.73
N ALA A 515 19.32 -29.81 -21.80
CA ALA A 515 20.63 -30.45 -21.75
C ALA A 515 21.72 -29.48 -21.28
N ASP A 516 22.67 -29.98 -20.48
CA ASP A 516 23.77 -29.17 -19.95
C ASP A 516 24.67 -28.66 -21.10
N THR A 517 25.31 -27.51 -20.87
CA THR A 517 26.27 -26.89 -21.79
C THR A 517 27.63 -26.73 -21.10
N ALA A 518 28.63 -26.23 -21.84
CA ALA A 518 29.95 -25.94 -21.27
C ALA A 518 29.93 -24.89 -20.15
N THR A 519 28.88 -24.05 -20.08
CA THR A 519 28.78 -22.94 -19.12
C THR A 519 27.59 -23.08 -18.17
N ALA A 520 26.69 -24.04 -18.42
CA ALA A 520 25.48 -24.20 -17.64
C ALA A 520 25.06 -25.64 -17.38
N VAL A 521 24.67 -25.94 -16.13
CA VAL A 521 24.38 -27.29 -15.64
C VAL A 521 23.14 -27.34 -14.75
N ALA A 522 22.33 -28.39 -14.87
CA ALA A 522 21.22 -28.67 -13.99
C ALA A 522 21.69 -29.40 -12.72
N ALA A 523 21.95 -28.66 -11.64
CA ALA A 523 22.47 -29.21 -10.38
C ALA A 523 21.89 -28.54 -9.13
N GLY A 524 22.07 -29.20 -7.98
CA GLY A 524 21.62 -28.74 -6.67
C GLY A 524 20.11 -28.79 -6.52
N THR A 525 19.53 -27.70 -6.04
CA THR A 525 18.08 -27.56 -5.86
C THR A 525 17.46 -26.74 -6.99
N ALA A 526 16.33 -27.19 -7.49
CA ALA A 526 15.44 -26.45 -8.37
C ALA A 526 14.14 -26.09 -7.65
N ARG A 527 13.41 -25.12 -8.20
CA ARG A 527 12.07 -24.73 -7.78
C ARG A 527 11.09 -24.91 -8.91
N VAL A 528 10.06 -25.70 -8.65
CA VAL A 528 8.83 -25.71 -9.45
C VAL A 528 7.92 -24.62 -8.93
N VAL A 529 7.43 -23.73 -9.79
CA VAL A 529 6.48 -22.68 -9.41
C VAL A 529 5.35 -22.58 -10.43
N SER A 530 4.11 -22.49 -9.95
CA SER A 530 2.96 -22.21 -10.81
C SER A 530 2.87 -20.72 -11.12
N ILE A 531 2.50 -20.35 -12.34
CA ILE A 531 2.21 -18.98 -12.76
C ILE A 531 1.02 -18.94 -13.73
N GLY A 532 0.46 -17.77 -14.00
CA GLY A 532 -0.57 -17.56 -15.02
C GLY A 532 -1.80 -16.79 -14.51
N GLN A 533 -2.77 -16.58 -15.39
CA GLN A 533 -4.08 -16.01 -15.03
C GLN A 533 -5.20 -16.90 -15.52
N ILE A 534 -6.37 -16.71 -14.94
CA ILE A 534 -7.64 -17.26 -15.39
C ILE A 534 -8.25 -16.28 -16.41
N LYS A 535 -8.76 -16.82 -17.52
CA LYS A 535 -9.39 -16.06 -18.62
C LYS A 535 -10.91 -16.14 -18.49
N GLU A 536 -11.48 -15.25 -17.69
CA GLU A 536 -12.93 -15.21 -17.52
C GLU A 536 -13.61 -14.34 -18.59
N PRO A 537 -14.86 -14.66 -18.98
CA PRO A 537 -15.71 -13.70 -19.66
C PRO A 537 -15.79 -12.41 -18.83
N GLN A 538 -15.51 -11.27 -19.45
CA GLN A 538 -15.67 -9.98 -18.80
C GLN A 538 -17.16 -9.73 -18.55
N LEU A 539 -17.50 -9.40 -17.30
CA LEU A 539 -18.88 -9.13 -16.88
C LEU A 539 -19.23 -7.65 -16.97
N ALA A 540 -20.51 -7.36 -17.22
CA ALA A 540 -21.03 -6.01 -17.36
C ALA A 540 -21.04 -5.26 -16.02
N LEU A 541 -20.23 -4.19 -15.94
CA LEU A 541 -20.11 -3.36 -14.73
C LEU A 541 -21.41 -2.65 -14.33
N LYS A 542 -22.23 -2.23 -15.30
CA LYS A 542 -23.49 -1.49 -15.07
C LYS A 542 -24.71 -2.42 -15.04
N SER A 543 -24.60 -3.52 -14.29
CA SER A 543 -25.64 -4.53 -14.16
C SER A 543 -25.65 -5.07 -12.74
N LEU A 544 -26.84 -5.39 -12.23
CA LEU A 544 -27.01 -6.06 -10.95
C LEU A 544 -26.60 -7.53 -11.08
N ASP A 545 -26.29 -8.15 -9.94
CA ASP A 545 -25.97 -9.57 -9.91
C ASP A 545 -27.21 -10.45 -10.15
N PRO A 546 -27.11 -11.54 -10.93
CA PRO A 546 -25.92 -11.98 -11.66
C PRO A 546 -25.62 -11.09 -12.88
N ARG A 547 -24.37 -10.60 -12.97
CA ARG A 547 -23.94 -9.74 -14.09
C ARG A 547 -23.80 -10.56 -15.37
N PRO A 548 -24.42 -10.12 -16.49
CA PRO A 548 -24.22 -10.77 -17.78
C PRO A 548 -22.80 -10.49 -18.31
N ALA A 549 -22.33 -11.33 -19.24
CA ALA A 549 -21.11 -11.04 -19.99
C ALA A 549 -21.28 -9.79 -20.87
N VAL A 550 -20.19 -9.05 -21.11
CA VAL A 550 -20.20 -7.90 -22.01
C VAL A 550 -20.43 -8.31 -23.47
N VAL A 551 -21.04 -7.40 -24.24
CA VAL A 551 -21.24 -7.55 -25.69
C VAL A 551 -20.60 -6.34 -26.40
N PRO A 552 -19.65 -6.54 -27.33
CA PRO A 552 -19.11 -7.82 -27.81
C PRO A 552 -18.30 -8.56 -26.73
N ALA A 553 -18.24 -9.89 -26.84
CA ALA A 553 -17.57 -10.74 -25.87
C ALA A 553 -16.09 -10.36 -25.72
N ALA A 554 -15.66 -10.19 -24.47
CA ALA A 554 -14.29 -9.90 -24.11
C ALA A 554 -13.86 -10.77 -22.92
N LEU A 555 -12.55 -10.91 -22.73
CA LEU A 555 -11.97 -11.66 -21.61
C LEU A 555 -11.27 -10.70 -20.66
N VAL A 556 -11.35 -11.00 -19.37
CA VAL A 556 -10.56 -10.34 -18.33
C VAL A 556 -9.56 -11.33 -17.74
N ASN A 557 -8.43 -10.80 -17.29
CA ASN A 557 -7.45 -11.58 -16.53
C ASN A 557 -7.84 -11.55 -15.05
N VAL A 558 -8.13 -12.72 -14.50
CA VAL A 558 -8.31 -12.92 -13.06
C VAL A 558 -7.07 -13.62 -12.51
N VAL A 559 -6.48 -13.08 -11.44
CA VAL A 559 -5.29 -13.69 -10.84
C VAL A 559 -5.63 -14.95 -10.07
N ALA A 560 -4.69 -15.88 -10.01
CA ALA A 560 -4.80 -17.11 -9.23
C ALA A 560 -3.78 -17.11 -8.10
N GLN A 561 -4.11 -17.74 -6.97
CA GLN A 561 -3.15 -17.98 -5.90
C GLN A 561 -2.18 -19.07 -6.36
N HIS A 562 -0.89 -18.73 -6.46
CA HIS A 562 0.14 -19.64 -6.94
C HIS A 562 0.94 -20.29 -5.80
N THR A 563 1.44 -21.50 -6.05
CA THR A 563 2.29 -22.25 -5.13
C THR A 563 3.60 -22.67 -5.79
N PHE A 564 4.54 -23.11 -4.96
CA PHE A 564 5.84 -23.61 -5.40
C PHE A 564 6.24 -24.86 -4.61
N LYS A 565 7.18 -25.63 -5.15
CA LYS A 565 7.83 -26.76 -4.47
C LYS A 565 9.28 -26.86 -4.91
N ASP A 566 10.18 -27.02 -3.94
CA ASP A 566 11.60 -27.23 -4.22
C ASP A 566 11.86 -28.72 -4.48
N VAL A 567 12.75 -29.03 -5.42
CA VAL A 567 13.10 -30.38 -5.87
C VAL A 567 14.61 -30.49 -6.00
N ALA A 568 15.19 -31.62 -5.59
CA ALA A 568 16.62 -31.87 -5.78
C ALA A 568 16.87 -32.36 -7.20
N LEU A 569 17.72 -31.65 -7.95
CA LEU A 569 18.29 -32.14 -9.20
C LEU A 569 19.48 -33.06 -8.90
N THR A 570 20.25 -32.73 -7.86
CA THR A 570 21.33 -33.55 -7.31
C THR A 570 21.44 -33.29 -5.81
N GLY A 571 21.80 -34.29 -5.02
CA GLY A 571 22.00 -34.13 -3.58
C GLY A 571 20.70 -33.87 -2.81
N ALA A 572 20.79 -33.20 -1.66
CA ALA A 572 19.63 -32.88 -0.82
C ALA A 572 19.04 -31.50 -1.16
N VAL A 573 17.70 -31.37 -1.02
CA VAL A 573 16.99 -30.09 -1.19
C VAL A 573 17.50 -29.06 -0.18
N GLN A 574 17.89 -27.90 -0.69
CA GLN A 574 18.26 -26.71 0.08
C GLN A 574 17.17 -25.66 -0.08
N ALA A 575 16.52 -25.29 1.01
CA ALA A 575 15.48 -24.28 0.96
C ALA A 575 16.08 -22.90 0.63
N ARG A 576 15.44 -22.17 -0.28
CA ARG A 576 15.76 -20.75 -0.48
C ARG A 576 15.35 -19.95 0.74
N ARG A 577 16.23 -19.08 1.22
CA ARG A 577 15.96 -18.16 2.33
C ARG A 577 14.68 -17.33 2.10
N VAL A 578 13.92 -17.13 3.17
CA VAL A 578 12.73 -16.28 3.19
C VAL A 578 13.15 -14.87 3.64
N ILE A 579 12.94 -13.88 2.78
CA ILE A 579 13.40 -12.49 3.01
C ILE A 579 12.21 -11.54 3.14
N VAL A 580 11.24 -11.66 2.25
CA VAL A 580 10.00 -10.87 2.19
C VAL A 580 8.80 -11.81 2.10
N SER A 581 7.57 -11.30 2.29
CA SER A 581 6.34 -12.10 2.17
C SER A 581 5.30 -11.43 1.27
N ASN A 582 4.47 -12.27 0.62
CA ASN A 582 3.34 -11.80 -0.19
C ASN A 582 2.34 -11.00 0.66
N ASP A 583 2.09 -11.41 1.91
CA ASP A 583 1.16 -10.72 2.81
C ASP A 583 1.57 -9.28 3.06
N LYS A 584 2.87 -9.04 3.25
CA LYS A 584 3.42 -7.69 3.43
C LYS A 584 3.32 -6.86 2.15
N CYS A 585 3.57 -7.45 0.98
CA CYS A 585 3.35 -6.77 -0.30
C CYS A 585 1.86 -6.43 -0.53
N ASN A 586 0.97 -7.38 -0.24
CA ASN A 586 -0.47 -7.25 -0.45
C ASN A 586 -1.15 -6.34 0.57
N ALA A 587 -0.50 -6.06 1.70
CA ALA A 587 -0.92 -4.98 2.60
C ALA A 587 -1.03 -3.65 1.85
N CYS A 588 -0.17 -3.39 0.86
CA CYS A 588 -0.28 -2.21 -0.02
C CYS A 588 -0.95 -2.52 -1.36
N HIS A 589 -0.65 -3.65 -1.99
CA HIS A 589 -1.05 -3.93 -3.38
C HIS A 589 -2.39 -4.66 -3.55
N GLY A 590 -3.00 -5.18 -2.47
CA GLY A 590 -4.20 -6.02 -2.53
C GLY A 590 -3.89 -7.40 -3.12
N ALA A 591 -3.59 -7.44 -4.41
CA ALA A 591 -3.02 -8.60 -5.10
C ALA A 591 -1.83 -8.15 -5.96
N LEU A 592 -0.62 -8.55 -5.58
CA LEU A 592 0.60 -8.17 -6.28
C LEU A 592 0.50 -8.46 -7.79
N GLY A 593 0.90 -7.51 -8.62
CA GLY A 593 0.91 -7.69 -10.08
C GLY A 593 -0.44 -7.48 -10.78
N THR A 594 -1.53 -7.14 -10.07
CA THR A 594 -2.84 -6.81 -10.71
C THR A 594 -2.98 -5.37 -11.16
N THR A 595 -2.28 -4.44 -10.50
CA THR A 595 -2.34 -2.99 -10.76
C THR A 595 -1.00 -2.32 -10.46
N SER A 596 -0.75 -1.18 -11.12
CA SER A 596 0.37 -0.28 -10.83
C SER A 596 -0.04 1.17 -11.15
N GLY A 597 0.35 2.11 -10.28
CA GLY A 597 0.34 3.55 -10.57
C GLY A 597 -1.01 4.17 -10.99
N SER A 598 -2.09 3.94 -10.22
CA SER A 598 -3.44 4.49 -10.48
C SER A 598 -4.17 3.98 -11.74
N ASN A 599 -3.71 2.88 -12.36
CA ASN A 599 -4.31 2.35 -13.60
C ASN A 599 -5.42 1.30 -13.37
N THR A 600 -6.45 1.35 -14.21
CA THR A 600 -7.46 0.29 -14.38
C THR A 600 -6.88 -0.83 -15.25
N LEU A 601 -6.26 -1.83 -14.61
CA LEU A 601 -5.94 -3.20 -15.08
C LEU A 601 -5.30 -3.48 -16.48
N ALA A 602 -5.04 -2.52 -17.36
CA ALA A 602 -4.49 -2.84 -18.70
C ALA A 602 -2.96 -3.04 -18.73
N ASN A 603 -2.21 -2.43 -17.80
CA ASN A 603 -0.74 -2.35 -17.85
C ASN A 603 -0.04 -2.91 -16.59
N ALA A 604 -0.69 -3.81 -15.85
CA ALA A 604 -0.07 -4.39 -14.64
C ALA A 604 1.17 -5.24 -14.99
N PHE A 605 2.09 -5.42 -14.03
CA PHE A 605 3.28 -6.26 -14.20
C PHE A 605 2.88 -7.65 -14.70
N HIS A 606 3.24 -7.95 -15.95
CA HIS A 606 2.90 -9.21 -16.61
C HIS A 606 1.41 -9.56 -16.56
N SER A 607 0.56 -8.53 -16.54
CA SER A 607 -0.90 -8.62 -16.49
C SER A 607 -1.44 -9.48 -15.33
N GLY A 608 -0.70 -9.60 -14.21
CA GLY A 608 -1.09 -10.41 -13.05
C GLY A 608 -0.70 -11.89 -13.11
N ALA A 609 0.03 -12.34 -14.15
CA ALA A 609 0.45 -13.75 -14.25
C ALA A 609 1.41 -14.19 -13.14
N ARG A 610 2.06 -13.22 -12.51
CA ARG A 610 3.15 -13.40 -11.54
C ARG A 610 2.84 -12.52 -10.35
N ASN A 611 2.19 -13.09 -9.35
CA ASN A 611 1.63 -12.38 -8.19
C ASN A 611 2.15 -12.91 -6.85
N THR A 612 3.26 -13.67 -6.87
CA THR A 612 3.96 -14.14 -5.68
C THR A 612 5.44 -13.80 -5.78
N VAL A 613 6.08 -13.56 -4.63
CA VAL A 613 7.53 -13.37 -4.52
C VAL A 613 8.27 -14.52 -5.19
N GLU A 614 7.81 -15.76 -5.01
CA GLU A 614 8.43 -16.95 -5.59
C GLU A 614 8.32 -17.00 -7.10
N ALA A 615 7.21 -16.51 -7.69
CA ALA A 615 7.08 -16.39 -9.14
C ALA A 615 7.95 -15.26 -9.70
N CYS A 616 8.14 -14.17 -8.94
CA CYS A 616 8.98 -13.05 -9.38
C CYS A 616 10.46 -13.44 -9.41
N VAL A 617 11.00 -14.02 -8.33
CA VAL A 617 12.45 -14.21 -8.15
C VAL A 617 13.07 -15.24 -9.10
N ILE A 618 12.27 -16.12 -9.71
CA ILE A 618 12.78 -17.06 -10.71
C ILE A 618 13.10 -16.37 -12.06
N CYS A 619 12.49 -15.23 -12.35
CA CYS A 619 12.74 -14.47 -13.59
C CYS A 619 13.53 -13.18 -13.31
N HIS A 620 13.29 -12.58 -12.14
CA HIS A 620 14.00 -11.43 -11.61
C HIS A 620 15.19 -11.90 -10.76
N ASP A 621 16.07 -12.68 -11.38
CA ASP A 621 17.20 -13.34 -10.74
C ASP A 621 18.51 -12.51 -10.81
N ALA A 622 19.58 -13.02 -10.18
CA ALA A 622 20.88 -12.36 -10.10
C ALA A 622 21.53 -12.08 -11.48
N ASN A 623 21.32 -12.99 -12.44
CA ASN A 623 21.89 -12.93 -13.77
C ASN A 623 21.03 -12.09 -14.72
N ARG A 624 19.88 -11.59 -14.26
CA ARG A 624 18.94 -10.82 -15.07
C ARG A 624 19.26 -9.32 -15.07
N SER A 625 19.81 -8.86 -16.18
CA SER A 625 19.96 -7.45 -16.52
C SER A 625 18.81 -6.96 -17.40
N SER A 626 18.53 -5.65 -17.32
CA SER A 626 17.60 -4.96 -18.20
C SER A 626 18.25 -4.57 -19.53
N THR A 627 17.46 -4.25 -20.54
CA THR A 627 17.90 -3.42 -21.69
C THR A 627 17.89 -1.92 -21.35
N THR A 628 17.32 -1.55 -20.20
CA THR A 628 17.22 -0.18 -19.70
C THR A 628 18.57 0.30 -19.23
N VAL A 629 18.99 1.47 -19.69
CA VAL A 629 20.22 2.14 -19.26
C VAL A 629 19.98 2.87 -17.95
N ARG A 630 20.94 2.80 -17.02
CA ARG A 630 20.85 3.53 -15.74
C ARG A 630 20.86 5.04 -15.97
N THR A 631 20.22 5.75 -15.07
CA THR A 631 20.04 7.20 -15.12
C THR A 631 21.10 7.98 -14.34
N ASN A 632 22.14 7.30 -13.84
CA ASN A 632 23.23 7.90 -13.08
C ASN A 632 24.43 8.30 -13.95
N GLY A 633 24.30 8.22 -15.28
CA GLY A 633 25.36 8.56 -16.24
C GLY A 633 26.40 7.46 -16.48
N LEU A 634 26.35 6.35 -15.74
CA LEU A 634 27.24 5.22 -16.00
C LEU A 634 26.79 4.43 -17.23
N ARG A 635 27.74 3.87 -17.97
CA ARG A 635 27.52 2.97 -19.11
C ARG A 635 27.14 1.56 -18.64
N LEU A 636 26.08 1.47 -17.84
CA LEU A 636 25.55 0.24 -17.27
C LEU A 636 24.03 0.17 -17.50
N ASN A 637 23.50 -1.04 -17.55
CA ASN A 637 22.07 -1.30 -17.50
C ASN A 637 21.56 -1.38 -16.06
N GLU A 638 20.29 -1.06 -15.87
CA GLU A 638 19.57 -1.41 -14.65
C GLU A 638 19.54 -2.93 -14.48
N SER A 639 19.68 -3.39 -13.23
CA SER A 639 19.52 -4.81 -12.93
C SER A 639 18.05 -5.10 -12.65
N TYR A 640 17.54 -6.17 -13.24
CA TYR A 640 16.21 -6.69 -12.92
C TYR A 640 16.24 -7.79 -11.87
N GLN A 641 17.36 -7.98 -11.18
CA GLN A 641 17.39 -8.74 -9.94
C GLN A 641 16.34 -8.17 -8.98
N PHE A 642 15.51 -9.04 -8.40
CA PHE A 642 14.32 -8.66 -7.63
C PHE A 642 14.61 -7.62 -6.54
N LYS A 643 15.67 -7.82 -5.74
CA LYS A 643 16.05 -6.85 -4.69
C LYS A 643 16.44 -5.48 -5.26
N ASN A 644 17.23 -5.46 -6.34
CA ASN A 644 17.69 -4.22 -6.96
C ASN A 644 16.52 -3.43 -7.56
N MET A 645 15.65 -4.13 -8.28
CA MET A 645 14.44 -3.55 -8.89
C MET A 645 13.44 -3.05 -7.85
N ILE A 646 13.07 -3.88 -6.87
CA ILE A 646 12.04 -3.53 -5.88
C ILE A 646 12.51 -2.39 -4.99
N HIS A 647 13.77 -2.40 -4.54
CA HIS A 647 14.35 -1.27 -3.83
C HIS A 647 14.48 -0.03 -4.73
N GLY A 648 14.85 -0.18 -6.00
CA GLY A 648 14.93 0.94 -6.93
C GLY A 648 13.59 1.68 -7.11
N ILE A 649 12.51 0.90 -7.26
CA ILE A 649 11.14 1.42 -7.43
C ILE A 649 10.65 2.13 -6.15
N HIS A 650 10.71 1.46 -4.99
CA HIS A 650 10.15 2.00 -3.74
C HIS A 650 11.11 2.94 -3.00
N GLY A 651 12.40 2.86 -3.33
CA GLY A 651 13.51 3.66 -2.81
C GLY A 651 13.58 5.09 -3.34
N ASN A 652 12.70 5.48 -4.25
CA ASN A 652 12.90 6.65 -5.07
C ASN A 652 13.02 7.97 -4.27
N THR A 653 12.35 8.10 -3.12
CA THR A 653 12.51 9.28 -2.26
C THR A 653 13.95 9.46 -1.75
N LYS A 654 14.74 8.38 -1.67
CA LYS A 654 16.15 8.37 -1.26
C LYS A 654 17.14 8.38 -2.41
N ARG A 655 16.74 7.92 -3.59
CA ARG A 655 17.59 7.94 -4.79
C ARG A 655 17.92 9.36 -5.22
N THR A 656 19.12 9.53 -5.76
CA THR A 656 19.57 10.74 -6.47
C THR A 656 19.07 10.72 -7.91
N TYR A 657 19.17 9.57 -8.57
CA TYR A 657 18.74 9.38 -9.95
C TYR A 657 17.50 8.47 -10.01
N PRO A 658 16.52 8.76 -10.88
CA PRO A 658 15.28 7.99 -10.95
C PRO A 658 15.54 6.55 -11.40
N PHE A 659 14.92 5.56 -10.76
CA PHE A 659 14.85 4.22 -11.33
C PHE A 659 13.86 4.23 -12.50
N THR A 660 14.22 3.62 -13.63
CA THR A 660 13.40 3.69 -14.86
C THR A 660 13.22 2.32 -15.50
N HIS A 661 12.20 2.21 -16.35
CA HIS A 661 12.03 1.12 -17.31
C HIS A 661 11.93 1.70 -18.72
N GLY A 662 12.73 1.18 -19.65
CA GLY A 662 12.67 1.55 -21.07
C GLY A 662 13.61 2.69 -21.49
N ASN A 663 14.33 3.34 -20.55
CA ASN A 663 15.35 4.33 -20.90
C ASN A 663 16.45 3.71 -21.77
N LYS A 664 16.76 4.35 -22.91
CA LYS A 664 17.79 3.89 -23.86
C LYS A 664 18.98 4.83 -23.93
N VAL A 665 18.95 5.96 -23.23
CA VAL A 665 19.96 7.01 -23.34
C VAL A 665 20.91 6.93 -22.15
N VAL A 666 22.21 6.89 -22.44
CA VAL A 666 23.26 7.02 -21.43
C VAL A 666 23.34 8.49 -21.01
N GLY A 667 23.13 8.75 -19.72
CA GLY A 667 23.15 10.10 -19.19
C GLY A 667 22.73 10.16 -17.74
N ALA A 668 23.09 11.24 -17.07
CA ALA A 668 22.62 11.52 -15.71
C ALA A 668 21.27 12.26 -15.82
N PHE A 669 20.19 11.68 -15.29
CA PHE A 669 18.84 12.28 -15.35
C PHE A 669 18.35 12.70 -13.97
N GLY A 670 17.66 13.85 -13.93
CA GLY A 670 16.93 14.29 -12.74
C GLY A 670 15.61 13.51 -12.57
N LYS A 671 15.02 13.61 -11.37
CA LYS A 671 13.72 12.97 -11.08
C LYS A 671 12.58 13.49 -11.97
N ASN A 672 12.71 14.71 -12.49
CA ASN A 672 11.81 15.29 -13.49
C ASN A 672 11.91 14.65 -14.89
N GLY A 673 12.78 13.65 -15.08
CA GLY A 673 12.95 12.98 -16.36
C GLY A 673 13.81 13.73 -17.37
N LEU A 674 14.48 14.82 -16.97
CA LEU A 674 15.35 15.61 -17.85
C LEU A 674 16.82 15.29 -17.60
N LEU A 675 17.61 15.29 -18.67
CA LEU A 675 19.05 15.12 -18.62
C LEU A 675 19.68 16.28 -17.84
N LEU A 676 20.49 15.98 -16.83
CA LEU A 676 21.09 17.00 -15.97
C LEU A 676 22.14 17.85 -16.69
N ALA A 677 22.72 17.33 -17.78
CA ALA A 677 23.77 18.02 -18.52
C ALA A 677 23.25 19.28 -19.25
N ASP A 678 22.00 19.27 -19.70
CA ASP A 678 21.39 20.38 -20.44
C ASP A 678 20.09 20.91 -19.82
N GLY A 679 19.47 20.17 -18.91
CA GLY A 679 18.23 20.54 -18.24
C GLY A 679 17.00 20.57 -19.15
N VAL A 680 17.10 20.09 -20.40
CA VAL A 680 16.04 20.21 -21.40
C VAL A 680 15.77 18.93 -22.18
N THR A 681 16.74 18.02 -22.29
CA THR A 681 16.57 16.77 -23.03
C THR A 681 15.79 15.75 -22.17
N PRO A 682 14.58 15.34 -22.58
CA PRO A 682 13.80 14.37 -21.82
C PRO A 682 14.32 12.93 -22.04
N MET A 683 13.94 12.04 -21.14
CA MET A 683 14.03 10.58 -21.36
C MET A 683 13.32 10.17 -22.66
N THR A 684 13.72 9.03 -23.22
CA THR A 684 13.08 8.49 -24.43
C THR A 684 11.57 8.29 -24.20
N ALA A 685 10.74 8.65 -25.18
CA ALA A 685 9.30 8.43 -25.12
C ALA A 685 8.97 6.96 -24.78
N GLY A 686 7.99 6.76 -23.88
CA GLY A 686 7.62 5.44 -23.35
C GLY A 686 8.50 4.94 -22.20
N THR A 687 9.46 5.73 -21.72
CA THR A 687 10.19 5.43 -20.48
C THR A 687 9.25 5.61 -19.28
N GLU A 688 9.12 4.56 -18.46
CA GLU A 688 8.49 4.68 -17.15
C GLU A 688 9.51 5.24 -16.18
N ASN A 689 9.20 6.38 -15.59
CA ASN A 689 10.03 7.02 -14.58
C ASN A 689 9.41 6.77 -13.21
N TYR A 690 9.88 5.75 -12.48
CA TYR A 690 9.30 5.39 -11.19
C TYR A 690 9.40 6.49 -10.14
N ALA A 691 10.21 7.52 -10.39
CA ALA A 691 10.22 8.69 -9.54
C ALA A 691 8.93 9.50 -9.54
N ALA A 692 8.21 9.48 -10.66
CA ALA A 692 6.92 10.12 -10.84
C ALA A 692 5.73 9.12 -10.74
N GLU A 693 6.01 7.82 -10.64
CA GLU A 693 4.98 6.76 -10.53
C GLU A 693 4.72 6.33 -9.09
N VAL A 694 5.75 6.35 -8.23
CA VAL A 694 5.71 5.74 -6.90
C VAL A 694 6.07 6.77 -5.83
N ALA A 695 5.02 7.25 -5.15
CA ALA A 695 5.15 8.02 -3.93
C ALA A 695 5.08 7.06 -2.73
N TRP A 696 6.20 6.85 -2.03
CA TRP A 696 6.19 6.06 -0.79
C TRP A 696 5.38 6.82 0.29
N PRO A 697 4.38 6.17 0.92
CA PRO A 697 3.43 6.84 1.80
C PRO A 697 3.98 7.23 3.19
N GLY A 698 5.14 6.72 3.59
CA GLY A 698 5.77 6.95 4.89
C GLY A 698 6.91 7.98 4.89
N VAL A 699 7.28 8.45 6.09
CA VAL A 699 8.47 9.31 6.29
C VAL A 699 9.71 8.43 6.33
N GLY A 700 10.38 8.28 5.20
CA GLY A 700 11.46 7.28 5.05
C GLY A 700 10.91 5.89 4.74
N ILE A 701 11.80 4.91 4.63
CA ILE A 701 11.44 3.53 4.24
C ILE A 701 11.72 2.62 5.41
N ASN A 702 10.67 2.02 5.97
CA ASN A 702 10.81 0.99 6.97
C ASN A 702 11.06 -0.35 6.30
N CYS A 703 12.20 -0.96 6.61
CA CYS A 703 12.55 -2.25 6.03
C CYS A 703 11.52 -3.34 6.37
N ASN A 704 10.89 -3.26 7.55
CA ASN A 704 9.87 -4.22 7.97
C ASN A 704 8.53 -4.04 7.26
N ALA A 705 8.34 -3.02 6.42
CA ALA A 705 7.19 -2.95 5.53
C ALA A 705 7.16 -4.13 4.54
N CYS A 706 8.33 -4.65 4.14
CA CYS A 706 8.45 -5.79 3.23
C CYS A 706 9.15 -7.00 3.86
N HIS A 707 10.19 -6.76 4.66
CA HIS A 707 11.05 -7.83 5.19
C HIS A 707 10.39 -8.59 6.33
N VAL A 708 10.59 -9.91 6.37
CA VAL A 708 10.19 -10.77 7.50
C VAL A 708 11.38 -11.13 8.37
N ASN A 709 11.14 -11.47 9.64
CA ASN A 709 12.16 -11.95 10.58
C ASN A 709 13.41 -11.05 10.68
N ASN A 710 13.24 -9.74 10.47
CA ASN A 710 14.34 -8.78 10.39
C ASN A 710 15.43 -9.15 9.37
N SER A 711 15.07 -9.82 8.27
CA SER A 711 16.00 -10.30 7.25
C SER A 711 16.82 -9.19 6.58
N TYR A 712 16.37 -7.93 6.68
CA TYR A 712 17.07 -6.74 6.18
C TYR A 712 18.37 -6.43 6.95
N LYS A 713 18.51 -6.95 8.18
CA LYS A 713 19.68 -6.65 9.04
C LYS A 713 20.99 -7.28 8.54
N ASN A 714 20.90 -8.30 7.69
CA ASN A 714 22.08 -8.95 7.11
C ASN A 714 21.73 -9.53 5.73
N ASP A 715 22.35 -8.99 4.67
CA ASP A 715 22.23 -9.58 3.34
C ASP A 715 23.20 -10.76 3.18
N LEU A 716 22.61 -11.94 3.00
CA LEU A 716 23.29 -13.22 2.79
C LEU A 716 23.26 -13.66 1.32
N GLY A 717 23.07 -12.72 0.39
CA GLY A 717 23.13 -12.97 -1.05
C GLY A 717 24.51 -13.50 -1.48
N PRO A 718 24.58 -14.65 -2.17
CA PRO A 718 25.82 -15.21 -2.68
C PRO A 718 26.15 -14.73 -4.10
N LEU A 719 25.23 -14.03 -4.79
CA LEU A 719 25.41 -13.57 -6.18
C LEU A 719 25.14 -12.08 -6.33
N GLY A 720 25.91 -11.47 -7.22
CA GLY A 720 25.76 -10.08 -7.62
C GLY A 720 24.53 -9.83 -8.48
N ALA A 721 24.32 -8.58 -8.84
CA ALA A 721 23.26 -8.12 -9.73
C ALA A 721 23.87 -7.81 -11.09
N ALA A 722 23.54 -8.58 -12.13
CA ALA A 722 24.06 -8.34 -13.49
C ALA A 722 23.65 -6.94 -14.00
N VAL A 723 24.60 -6.23 -14.60
CA VAL A 723 24.45 -4.82 -15.01
C VAL A 723 24.70 -4.56 -16.48
N ILE A 724 24.85 -5.60 -17.31
CA ILE A 724 24.94 -5.47 -18.77
C ILE A 724 23.95 -6.42 -19.40
N SER A 725 23.13 -5.91 -20.32
CA SER A 725 22.08 -6.66 -20.99
C SER A 725 22.64 -7.84 -21.77
N THR A 726 22.00 -8.99 -21.62
CA THR A 726 22.26 -10.20 -22.41
C THR A 726 21.28 -10.37 -23.57
N SER A 727 20.32 -9.45 -23.71
CA SER A 727 19.21 -9.52 -24.66
C SER A 727 19.68 -9.18 -26.08
N LEU A 728 20.34 -10.14 -26.73
CA LEU A 728 20.51 -10.19 -28.18
C LEU A 728 19.27 -10.86 -28.77
N SER A 729 18.42 -10.13 -29.48
CA SER A 729 17.19 -10.72 -30.05
C SER A 729 17.53 -11.91 -30.96
N LYS A 730 16.96 -13.09 -30.66
CA LYS A 730 17.05 -14.30 -31.50
C LYS A 730 16.16 -14.23 -32.76
N THR A 731 15.36 -13.17 -32.88
CA THR A 731 14.48 -12.95 -34.03
C THR A 731 15.28 -12.23 -35.13
N ALA A 732 15.68 -12.99 -36.15
CA ALA A 732 16.16 -12.53 -37.45
C ALA A 732 16.73 -11.09 -37.52
N GLY A 733 17.99 -10.91 -37.14
CA GLY A 733 18.83 -9.82 -37.65
C GLY A 733 18.63 -8.39 -37.10
N VAL A 734 18.01 -8.19 -35.93
CA VAL A 734 17.86 -6.84 -35.33
C VAL A 734 18.36 -6.77 -33.88
N PHE A 735 19.34 -5.90 -33.63
CA PHE A 735 19.99 -5.64 -32.33
C PHE A 735 19.35 -4.44 -31.64
N SER A 736 19.17 -4.45 -30.31
CA SER A 736 18.46 -3.34 -29.62
C SER A 736 19.02 -2.87 -28.27
N SER A 737 20.27 -3.18 -27.90
CA SER A 737 20.88 -2.62 -26.68
C SER A 737 21.88 -1.50 -26.98
N THR A 738 21.74 -0.36 -26.30
CA THR A 738 22.67 0.78 -26.38
C THR A 738 24.09 0.47 -25.85
N LEU A 739 24.27 -0.63 -25.11
CA LEU A 739 25.51 -1.04 -24.45
C LEU A 739 26.08 -2.37 -24.98
N ILE A 740 25.94 -2.59 -26.29
CA ILE A 740 26.35 -3.85 -26.93
C ILE A 740 27.87 -4.03 -26.98
N ASP A 741 28.63 -2.94 -27.10
CA ASP A 741 30.10 -2.97 -27.08
C ASP A 741 30.61 -3.48 -25.72
N GLU A 742 29.97 -3.02 -24.64
CA GLU A 742 30.25 -3.46 -23.27
C GLU A 742 29.97 -4.95 -23.11
N PHE A 743 28.84 -5.44 -23.64
CA PHE A 743 28.52 -6.87 -23.63
C PHE A 743 29.59 -7.68 -24.37
N ALA A 744 29.98 -7.26 -25.58
CA ALA A 744 30.99 -7.98 -26.35
C ALA A 744 32.35 -8.01 -25.63
N ALA A 745 32.74 -6.90 -24.99
CA ALA A 745 33.98 -6.79 -24.23
C ALA A 745 34.05 -7.74 -23.02
N THR A 746 32.92 -8.21 -22.49
CA THR A 746 32.90 -9.20 -21.39
C THR A 746 33.45 -10.57 -21.79
N GLY A 747 33.44 -10.91 -23.09
CA GLY A 747 33.72 -12.27 -23.55
C GLY A 747 32.67 -13.32 -23.12
N ALA A 748 31.47 -12.88 -22.70
CA ALA A 748 30.37 -13.77 -22.29
C ALA A 748 29.67 -14.46 -23.47
N CYS A 749 29.84 -13.95 -24.69
CA CYS A 749 29.24 -14.52 -25.90
C CYS A 749 30.00 -15.80 -26.33
N VAL A 750 29.39 -16.98 -26.14
CA VAL A 750 29.99 -18.25 -26.54
C VAL A 750 29.56 -18.59 -27.97
N GLY A 751 30.53 -18.99 -28.80
CA GLY A 751 30.28 -19.31 -30.21
C GLY A 751 29.81 -18.08 -31.01
N ALA A 752 30.45 -16.93 -30.78
CA ALA A 752 30.09 -15.67 -31.42
C ALA A 752 30.16 -15.77 -32.96
N THR A 753 29.12 -15.31 -33.65
CA THR A 753 29.09 -15.09 -35.10
C THR A 753 28.66 -13.66 -35.40
N GLY A 754 29.06 -13.10 -36.55
CA GLY A 754 28.82 -11.69 -36.86
C GLY A 754 29.67 -10.72 -36.03
N THR A 755 29.36 -9.42 -36.06
CA THR A 755 30.10 -8.39 -35.31
C THR A 755 29.17 -7.33 -34.73
N VAL A 756 29.65 -6.61 -33.70
CA VAL A 756 28.94 -5.47 -33.12
C VAL A 756 28.84 -4.32 -34.13
N LEU A 757 29.96 -3.99 -34.81
CA LEU A 757 30.00 -2.93 -35.82
C LEU A 757 28.98 -3.15 -36.95
N ALA A 758 28.79 -4.40 -37.38
CA ALA A 758 27.83 -4.74 -38.42
C ALA A 758 26.40 -4.93 -37.89
N ASN A 759 26.15 -4.76 -36.58
CA ASN A 759 24.90 -5.14 -35.93
C ASN A 759 24.47 -6.56 -36.37
N THR A 760 25.34 -7.56 -36.14
CA THR A 760 25.09 -8.98 -36.50
C THR A 760 25.53 -9.99 -35.42
N LEU A 761 26.01 -9.54 -34.24
CA LEU A 761 26.57 -10.41 -33.20
C LEU A 761 25.57 -11.44 -32.65
N ALA A 762 25.70 -12.72 -32.96
CA ALA A 762 24.89 -13.78 -32.36
C ALA A 762 25.74 -14.70 -31.47
N CYS A 763 25.15 -15.17 -30.36
CA CYS A 763 25.79 -16.13 -29.46
C CYS A 763 25.02 -17.47 -29.48
N THR A 764 25.75 -18.57 -29.48
CA THR A 764 25.16 -19.91 -29.28
C THR A 764 24.62 -20.08 -27.86
N SER A 765 25.34 -19.53 -26.88
CA SER A 765 24.96 -19.46 -25.46
C SER A 765 25.67 -18.27 -24.81
N ILE A 766 25.28 -17.95 -23.58
CA ILE A 766 25.86 -16.84 -22.82
C ILE A 766 26.47 -17.38 -21.53
N ASP A 767 27.73 -17.05 -21.29
CA ASP A 767 28.47 -17.37 -20.09
C ASP A 767 28.17 -16.34 -18.99
N MET A 768 27.23 -16.67 -18.10
CA MET A 768 26.81 -15.78 -17.01
C MET A 768 27.95 -15.42 -16.07
N SER A 769 28.96 -16.30 -15.93
CA SER A 769 30.10 -16.06 -15.04
C SER A 769 30.96 -14.87 -15.43
N LYS A 770 30.88 -14.42 -16.69
CA LYS A 770 31.65 -13.30 -17.23
C LYS A 770 30.90 -11.98 -17.19
N LEU A 771 29.62 -11.99 -16.84
CA LEU A 771 28.84 -10.76 -16.80
C LEU A 771 29.33 -9.85 -15.67
N PRO A 772 29.46 -8.53 -15.93
CA PRO A 772 29.75 -7.57 -14.88
C PRO A 772 28.55 -7.44 -13.94
N VAL A 773 28.85 -7.27 -12.66
CA VAL A 773 27.83 -7.24 -11.60
C VAL A 773 28.08 -6.11 -10.60
N ILE A 774 27.02 -5.71 -9.91
CA ILE A 774 27.16 -5.10 -8.58
C ILE A 774 27.23 -6.25 -7.58
N SER A 775 28.20 -6.26 -6.68
CA SER A 775 28.36 -7.33 -5.68
C SER A 775 27.13 -7.44 -4.74
N PRO A 776 26.94 -8.58 -4.05
CA PRO A 776 25.64 -8.89 -3.44
C PRO A 776 25.14 -7.84 -2.44
N LYS A 777 25.90 -7.46 -1.42
CA LYS A 777 25.48 -6.46 -0.42
C LYS A 777 25.44 -5.08 -1.03
N ALA A 778 26.43 -4.72 -1.87
CA ALA A 778 26.42 -3.46 -2.61
C ALA A 778 25.10 -3.25 -3.38
N ALA A 779 24.63 -4.29 -4.09
CA ALA A 779 23.42 -4.22 -4.89
C ALA A 779 22.16 -3.91 -4.07
N SER A 780 22.12 -4.33 -2.81
CA SER A 780 21.02 -4.05 -1.88
C SER A 780 21.01 -2.60 -1.38
N CYS A 781 22.20 -2.00 -1.22
CA CYS A 781 22.35 -0.63 -0.72
C CYS A 781 22.25 0.40 -1.86
N THR A 782 22.96 0.19 -2.96
CA THR A 782 23.06 1.15 -4.06
C THR A 782 21.81 1.19 -4.93
N SER A 783 20.84 0.30 -4.71
CA SER A 783 19.50 0.41 -5.31
C SER A 783 18.71 1.60 -4.76
N CYS A 784 19.01 2.06 -3.55
CA CYS A 784 18.43 3.29 -2.96
C CYS A 784 19.47 4.41 -2.84
N HIS A 785 20.73 4.07 -2.55
CA HIS A 785 21.84 5.00 -2.39
C HIS A 785 22.73 5.03 -3.63
N ASP A 786 22.27 5.69 -4.68
CA ASP A 786 22.85 5.63 -6.04
C ASP A 786 23.69 6.87 -6.42
N SER A 787 24.00 7.74 -5.46
CA SER A 787 24.89 8.89 -5.70
C SER A 787 26.32 8.42 -5.97
N SER A 788 27.09 9.24 -6.68
CA SER A 788 28.52 8.96 -6.93
C SER A 788 29.32 8.80 -5.62
N VAL A 789 28.98 9.57 -4.58
CA VAL A 789 29.59 9.47 -3.25
C VAL A 789 29.26 8.13 -2.58
N ALA A 790 28.00 7.69 -2.65
CA ALA A 790 27.58 6.42 -2.07
C ALA A 790 28.20 5.23 -2.80
N ILE A 791 28.22 5.26 -4.14
CA ILE A 791 28.87 4.24 -4.96
C ILE A 791 30.37 4.20 -4.68
N GLY A 792 31.05 5.36 -4.61
CA GLY A 792 32.47 5.46 -4.29
C GLY A 792 32.80 4.95 -2.88
N HIS A 793 31.94 5.21 -1.90
CA HIS A 793 32.04 4.60 -0.57
C HIS A 793 31.96 3.07 -0.68
N VAL A 794 30.91 2.53 -1.30
CA VAL A 794 30.68 1.09 -1.41
C VAL A 794 31.87 0.37 -2.06
N THR A 795 32.39 0.91 -3.17
CA THR A 795 33.51 0.29 -3.90
C THR A 795 34.87 0.47 -3.23
N SER A 796 34.98 1.29 -2.16
CA SER A 796 36.22 1.45 -1.39
C SER A 796 36.45 0.35 -0.34
N PHE A 797 35.43 -0.46 -0.02
CA PHE A 797 35.52 -1.52 0.99
C PHE A 797 35.69 -2.90 0.36
N GLY A 798 36.57 -3.70 0.97
CA GLY A 798 37.06 -4.96 0.40
C GLY A 798 35.95 -5.89 -0.04
N GLY A 799 36.11 -6.50 -1.22
CA GLY A 799 35.19 -7.48 -1.79
C GLY A 799 34.00 -6.89 -2.56
N SER A 800 33.78 -5.57 -2.49
CA SER A 800 32.67 -4.91 -3.16
C SER A 800 32.99 -4.55 -4.62
N ALA A 801 31.97 -4.55 -5.47
CA ALA A 801 32.07 -4.23 -6.88
C ALA A 801 30.83 -3.48 -7.39
N PHE A 802 31.03 -2.61 -8.38
CA PHE A 802 29.97 -1.90 -9.08
C PHE A 802 30.26 -1.90 -10.58
N GLY A 803 29.96 -3.02 -11.24
CA GLY A 803 30.14 -3.20 -12.69
C GLY A 803 31.58 -3.44 -13.15
N ASN A 804 32.55 -3.50 -12.23
CA ASN A 804 33.98 -3.69 -12.53
C ASN A 804 34.49 -5.11 -12.27
N MET A 805 33.64 -6.01 -11.76
CA MET A 805 33.97 -7.42 -11.49
C MET A 805 32.89 -8.32 -12.08
N THR A 806 33.23 -9.59 -12.30
CA THR A 806 32.32 -10.55 -12.92
C THR A 806 31.53 -11.37 -11.91
N GLN A 807 30.40 -11.92 -12.35
CA GLN A 807 29.57 -12.82 -11.55
C GLN A 807 30.34 -14.07 -11.07
N GLY A 808 31.28 -14.58 -11.88
CA GLY A 808 32.13 -15.71 -11.54
C GLY A 808 33.11 -15.39 -10.41
N ALA A 809 33.69 -14.19 -10.42
CA ALA A 809 34.55 -13.70 -9.35
C ALA A 809 33.80 -13.56 -8.02
N VAL A 810 32.55 -13.06 -8.06
CA VAL A 810 31.65 -13.01 -6.89
C VAL A 810 31.26 -14.41 -6.41
N ALA A 811 30.94 -15.32 -7.33
CA ALA A 811 30.51 -16.67 -7.01
C ALA A 811 31.66 -17.62 -6.63
N GLY A 812 32.92 -17.17 -6.73
CA GLY A 812 34.11 -17.98 -6.41
C GLY A 812 34.33 -19.15 -7.38
N LEU A 813 33.99 -18.99 -8.66
CA LEU A 813 34.10 -20.08 -9.64
C LEU A 813 35.57 -20.36 -9.99
N THR A 814 35.91 -21.64 -10.14
CA THR A 814 37.23 -22.10 -10.59
C THR A 814 37.60 -21.47 -11.94
N GLY A 815 38.80 -20.86 -12.01
CA GLY A 815 39.26 -20.12 -13.19
C GLY A 815 38.94 -18.61 -13.17
N SER A 816 38.31 -18.11 -12.10
CA SER A 816 38.14 -16.67 -11.85
C SER A 816 38.92 -16.22 -10.62
N THR A 817 39.35 -14.96 -10.59
CA THR A 817 39.94 -14.36 -9.39
C THR A 817 38.82 -14.13 -8.37
N ALA A 818 38.67 -15.05 -7.41
CA ALA A 818 37.64 -14.96 -6.39
C ALA A 818 37.78 -13.66 -5.58
N LEU A 819 36.67 -12.97 -5.38
CA LEU A 819 36.66 -11.77 -4.56
C LEU A 819 36.79 -12.12 -3.07
N PRO A 820 37.51 -11.30 -2.28
CA PRO A 820 37.40 -11.37 -0.82
C PRO A 820 35.96 -11.05 -0.40
N ARG A 821 35.60 -11.45 0.82
CA ARG A 821 34.27 -11.14 1.40
C ARG A 821 34.04 -9.63 1.43
N GLU A 822 32.82 -9.21 1.09
CA GLU A 822 32.35 -7.84 1.35
C GLU A 822 32.44 -7.50 2.84
N THR A 823 33.22 -6.47 3.18
CA THR A 823 33.49 -6.04 4.57
C THR A 823 32.41 -5.11 5.14
N CYS A 824 31.21 -5.08 4.54
CA CYS A 824 30.12 -4.19 4.94
C CYS A 824 29.62 -4.45 6.37
N ASP A 825 29.55 -5.72 6.78
CA ASP A 825 28.99 -6.13 8.07
C ASP A 825 29.81 -5.64 9.26
N ASP A 826 31.09 -5.35 9.04
CA ASP A 826 32.02 -4.88 10.08
C ASP A 826 31.56 -3.52 10.65
N CYS A 827 30.79 -2.75 9.85
CA CYS A 827 30.19 -1.47 10.25
C CYS A 827 28.66 -1.50 10.31
N HIS A 828 28.03 -2.26 9.40
CA HIS A 828 26.59 -2.19 9.11
C HIS A 828 25.76 -3.37 9.59
N ALA A 829 26.37 -4.42 10.15
CA ALA A 829 25.59 -5.47 10.81
C ALA A 829 24.89 -4.93 12.07
N SER A 830 23.82 -5.59 12.50
CA SER A 830 23.14 -5.28 13.76
C SER A 830 24.13 -5.31 14.93
N GLY A 831 24.09 -4.28 15.79
CA GLY A 831 25.09 -4.09 16.86
C GLY A 831 26.38 -3.38 16.44
N GLY A 832 26.63 -3.20 15.13
CA GLY A 832 27.67 -2.31 14.63
C GLY A 832 27.31 -0.84 14.84
N PHE A 833 28.29 0.06 14.84
CA PHE A 833 28.06 1.49 15.14
C PHE A 833 27.21 2.22 14.08
N LYS A 834 27.07 1.65 12.87
CA LYS A 834 26.12 2.07 11.83
C LYS A 834 25.28 0.90 11.33
N GLY A 835 24.87 0.02 12.25
CA GLY A 835 23.97 -1.09 11.97
C GLY A 835 22.75 -0.64 11.16
N VAL A 836 22.33 -1.42 10.17
CA VAL A 836 21.19 -1.08 9.29
C VAL A 836 19.93 -0.77 10.11
N ASP A 837 19.74 -1.48 11.23
CA ASP A 837 18.64 -1.27 12.18
C ASP A 837 18.76 -0.02 13.04
N ILE A 838 19.96 0.55 13.22
CA ILE A 838 20.16 1.85 13.87
C ILE A 838 19.82 2.97 12.89
N VAL A 839 20.31 2.87 11.65
CA VAL A 839 20.18 3.95 10.67
C VAL A 839 18.84 3.94 9.91
N HIS A 840 18.11 2.83 9.92
CA HIS A 840 16.75 2.71 9.35
C HIS A 840 15.67 2.34 10.38
N GLY A 841 16.01 2.13 11.65
CA GLY A 841 15.04 1.73 12.70
C GLY A 841 14.18 2.86 13.25
N GLN A 842 14.01 3.96 12.52
CA GLN A 842 13.05 5.00 12.89
C GLN A 842 11.64 4.41 12.71
N GLN A 843 10.98 4.12 13.83
CA GLN A 843 9.56 3.74 13.91
C GLN A 843 8.69 4.95 14.21
#